data_AF-A0A915BGD7-F1
#
_entry.id   AF-A0A915BGD7-F1
#
_cell.length_a   1.000
_cell.length_b   1.000
_cell.length_c   1.000
_cell.angle_alpha   90.00
_cell.angle_beta   90.00
_cell.angle_gamma   90.00
#
_symmetry.space_group_name_H-M   'P 1'
#
loop_
_entity.id
_entity.type
_entity.pdbx_description
1 polymer ?
#
loop_
_entity_poly.entity_id
_entity_poly.type
_entity_poly.pdbx_seq_one_letter_code
_entity_poly.pdbx_strand_id
1 'polypeptide(L)'
;LPVFKYRDTILEMTAKNAVTLIRGETGCGKSTQVCQYLLEDFLLRGEGARFAAIVTQPRRISAITLAERVAEERGEALGGSVGYNVRFDAVYPRPYGSVMFMTVGVLLRKLESGLRGVTHIIIDEIHERDINTDFVLIVLREMVRRYRDIRVILMSASIDTALFTNYFGGCPTLHIQGRTFSVQYFFLEDIMQRLGLKAAGVEEEAGTSEVVDELTEQDSEEHDVETNLASTHTLEDGIPLDVIEAILKEIDERGEDGAVLIFLPGWSDIIQAISFFSNHPIFGNKDCFVILPLHSHLSSKEQHLVFESVSPNQRKIILSTNIAETSVTINDVVYVIDSCRAKEKTYTSRNNMVRYATVWASKTNLRQRRGRAGRVRNGFCYHLCSKLKYETLEECRQAEMLRTPLHTIALAIKLLHLGGVGEFLSKAVEPPPEEAVIGADLLLRELSALDSKGELTELGEVLARLPLDPILGKMLVLATIIGVGDLMSTLISALSFNPPFIPNDRTDSKLTMEQRSFSGRRFSDHIALICVFNEWRDACVGGIGQERDFCERYSLNRMVLHSIRNVKQQLIHILVNECRFPESLFAEIRISNTQPDTNVDLIISLLVYGLYPNVCYFRNGRRVFTLELATALINKQSVNVPLDGSDAFTFPSRLFVFSEKLQSKVISCKQLSNITPLQLLLFGSHKVECHRMDCIRLDDVIVMKMDAQVAARIVALRPCIEAFIVRSCLHPESADSISDQDKKLIGILEEISSPTEWPTGSFPERCSVEINSLPTGQQMKPLICEWEALDDKGSASPVVEQCRERATSDGDVSDTMPTHPVHNITRPDLYAERLCDAREGMRSMKSLNMTAEVRPSSSRTTSMIAHGIENVRGCSGFGRGRIPATAL
;
A
#
# COMPACT_ATOMS: atom_id res chain seq x y z
N LEU A 1 -27.59 -23.87 -2.61
CA LEU A 1 -26.20 -23.64 -3.10
C LEU A 1 -25.50 -24.98 -3.34
N PRO A 2 -24.53 -25.10 -4.28
CA PRO A 2 -23.81 -26.36 -4.56
C PRO A 2 -23.17 -27.03 -3.34
N VAL A 3 -22.59 -26.23 -2.43
CA VAL A 3 -21.94 -26.71 -1.20
C VAL A 3 -22.85 -27.54 -0.29
N PHE A 4 -24.18 -27.35 -0.36
CA PHE A 4 -25.14 -28.07 0.47
C PHE A 4 -25.10 -29.59 0.24
N LYS A 5 -24.83 -30.03 -0.99
CA LYS A 5 -24.70 -31.47 -1.32
C LYS A 5 -23.54 -32.15 -0.59
N TYR A 6 -22.56 -31.36 -0.15
CA TYR A 6 -21.35 -31.82 0.52
C TYR A 6 -21.38 -31.54 2.02
N ARG A 7 -22.52 -31.10 2.58
CA ARG A 7 -22.66 -30.73 4.01
C ARG A 7 -22.11 -31.82 4.92
N ASP A 8 -22.61 -33.05 4.78
CA ASP A 8 -22.24 -34.14 5.70
C ASP A 8 -20.77 -34.56 5.50
N THR A 9 -20.27 -34.51 4.26
CA THR A 9 -18.84 -34.74 3.97
C THR A 9 -17.95 -33.69 4.63
N ILE A 10 -18.33 -32.41 4.59
CA ILE A 10 -17.60 -31.32 5.26
C ILE A 10 -17.57 -31.55 6.77
N LEU A 11 -18.71 -31.88 7.38
CA LEU A 11 -18.81 -32.14 8.82
C LEU A 11 -17.95 -33.33 9.23
N GLU A 12 -17.99 -34.43 8.48
CA GLU A 12 -17.19 -35.63 8.75
C GLU A 12 -15.68 -35.35 8.62
N MET A 13 -15.29 -34.67 7.54
CA MET A 13 -13.90 -34.38 7.21
C MET A 13 -13.27 -33.43 8.23
N THR A 14 -13.98 -32.38 8.62
CA THR A 14 -13.52 -31.41 9.63
C THR A 14 -13.50 -32.01 11.05
N ALA A 15 -14.41 -32.93 11.38
CA ALA A 15 -14.37 -33.63 12.66
C ALA A 15 -13.14 -34.53 12.79
N LYS A 16 -12.80 -35.27 11.71
CA LYS A 16 -11.71 -36.26 11.68
C LYS A 16 -10.31 -35.67 11.53
N ASN A 17 -10.19 -34.48 10.93
CA ASN A 17 -8.89 -33.92 10.55
C ASN A 17 -8.68 -32.55 11.18
N ALA A 18 -7.48 -32.32 11.69
CA ALA A 18 -7.15 -31.04 12.31
C ALA A 18 -7.03 -29.89 11.28
N VAL A 19 -6.66 -30.22 10.04
CA VAL A 19 -6.67 -29.29 8.90
C VAL A 19 -7.48 -29.89 7.76
N THR A 20 -8.33 -29.10 7.11
CA THR A 20 -9.10 -29.50 5.92
C THR A 20 -9.05 -28.40 4.88
N LEU A 21 -8.87 -28.75 3.61
CA LEU A 21 -8.94 -27.79 2.51
C LEU A 21 -10.25 -27.98 1.72
N ILE A 22 -11.01 -26.92 1.57
CA ILE A 22 -12.25 -26.88 0.78
C ILE A 22 -12.01 -26.00 -0.44
N ARG A 23 -11.91 -26.64 -1.59
CA ARG A 23 -11.82 -25.99 -2.89
C ARG A 23 -13.20 -25.90 -3.52
N GLY A 24 -13.51 -24.76 -4.13
CA GLY A 24 -14.69 -24.63 -4.97
C GLY A 24 -14.76 -23.27 -5.61
N GLU A 25 -15.40 -23.15 -6.76
CA GLU A 25 -15.48 -21.90 -7.51
C GLU A 25 -16.22 -20.79 -6.73
N THR A 26 -16.07 -19.55 -7.19
CA THR A 26 -16.83 -18.44 -6.60
C THR A 26 -18.34 -18.67 -6.77
N GLY A 27 -19.13 -18.32 -5.75
CA GLY A 27 -20.59 -18.55 -5.77
C GLY A 27 -21.05 -19.97 -5.39
N CYS A 28 -20.15 -20.92 -5.14
CA CYS A 28 -20.57 -22.27 -4.70
C CYS A 28 -21.12 -22.31 -3.26
N GLY A 29 -20.94 -21.24 -2.47
CA GLY A 29 -21.50 -21.06 -1.13
C GLY A 29 -20.54 -21.31 0.04
N LYS A 30 -19.24 -21.55 -0.20
CA LYS A 30 -18.24 -21.84 0.85
C LYS A 30 -18.27 -20.83 2.01
N SER A 31 -18.09 -19.55 1.68
CA SER A 31 -17.89 -18.46 2.64
C SER A 31 -19.10 -18.17 3.52
N THR A 32 -20.32 -18.47 3.04
CA THR A 32 -21.55 -18.28 3.83
C THR A 32 -21.99 -19.55 4.55
N GLN A 33 -21.80 -20.73 3.95
CA GLN A 33 -22.46 -21.95 4.43
C GLN A 33 -21.59 -22.82 5.36
N VAL A 34 -20.27 -22.90 5.13
CA VAL A 34 -19.40 -23.84 5.87
C VAL A 34 -19.43 -23.57 7.38
N CYS A 35 -19.35 -22.30 7.78
CA CYS A 35 -19.43 -21.92 9.20
C CYS A 35 -20.81 -22.22 9.82
N GLN A 36 -21.90 -22.07 9.04
CA GLN A 36 -23.25 -22.38 9.50
C GLN A 36 -23.43 -23.88 9.71
N TYR A 37 -22.95 -24.72 8.80
CA TYR A 37 -23.04 -26.17 8.95
C TYR A 37 -22.34 -26.64 10.22
N LEU A 38 -21.14 -26.12 10.49
CA LEU A 38 -20.40 -26.44 11.70
C LEU A 38 -21.14 -25.98 12.97
N LEU A 39 -21.67 -24.76 12.99
CA LEU A 39 -22.45 -24.26 14.12
C LEU A 39 -23.71 -25.11 14.37
N GLU A 40 -24.47 -25.40 13.32
CA GLU A 40 -25.70 -26.19 13.38
C GLU A 40 -25.47 -27.60 13.87
N ASP A 41 -24.40 -28.26 13.43
CA ASP A 41 -24.04 -29.59 13.88
C ASP A 41 -23.80 -29.64 15.39
N PHE A 42 -23.07 -28.66 15.95
CA PHE A 42 -22.90 -28.54 17.40
C PHE A 42 -24.22 -28.24 18.12
N LEU A 43 -25.09 -27.41 17.55
CA LEU A 43 -26.41 -27.12 18.13
C LEU A 43 -27.29 -28.38 18.16
N LEU A 44 -27.33 -29.16 17.08
CA LEU A 44 -28.12 -30.39 16.96
C LEU A 44 -27.64 -31.48 17.91
N ARG A 45 -26.35 -31.48 18.27
CA ARG A 45 -25.77 -32.40 19.28
C ARG A 45 -25.97 -31.92 20.72
N GLY A 46 -26.61 -30.77 20.95
CA GLY A 46 -26.73 -30.16 22.29
C GLY A 46 -25.43 -29.56 22.82
N GLU A 47 -24.43 -29.36 21.95
CA GLU A 47 -23.09 -28.88 22.29
C GLU A 47 -22.83 -27.44 21.83
N GLY A 48 -23.86 -26.69 21.45
CA GLY A 48 -23.72 -25.34 20.87
C GLY A 48 -22.85 -24.38 21.68
N ALA A 49 -22.90 -24.44 23.01
CA ALA A 49 -22.07 -23.61 23.89
C ALA A 49 -20.56 -23.90 23.79
N ARG A 50 -20.17 -25.06 23.26
CA ARG A 50 -18.76 -25.42 23.02
C ARG A 50 -18.24 -24.84 21.71
N PHE A 51 -19.12 -24.43 20.79
CA PHE A 51 -18.71 -23.95 19.48
C PHE A 51 -18.37 -22.47 19.50
N ALA A 52 -17.23 -22.13 18.91
CA ALA A 52 -16.89 -20.77 18.52
C ALA A 52 -15.97 -20.81 17.31
N ALA A 53 -16.38 -20.14 16.24
CA ALA A 53 -15.62 -20.08 15.00
C ALA A 53 -15.17 -18.66 14.66
N ILE A 54 -13.95 -18.56 14.13
CA ILE A 54 -13.44 -17.35 13.48
C ILE A 54 -13.38 -17.64 11.97
N VAL A 55 -13.91 -16.72 11.17
CA VAL A 55 -13.82 -16.76 9.71
C VAL A 55 -13.06 -15.53 9.24
N THR A 56 -11.87 -15.74 8.68
CA THR A 56 -11.08 -14.60 8.18
C THR A 56 -11.43 -14.27 6.74
N GLN A 57 -11.42 -12.99 6.43
CA GLN A 57 -11.56 -12.45 5.08
C GLN A 57 -10.39 -11.50 4.78
N PRO A 58 -9.89 -11.44 3.54
CA PRO A 58 -8.81 -10.52 3.19
C PRO A 58 -9.28 -9.05 3.25
N ARG A 59 -10.56 -8.77 2.99
CA ARG A 59 -11.10 -7.41 2.88
C ARG A 59 -12.17 -7.13 3.94
N ARG A 60 -12.20 -5.87 4.40
CA ARG A 60 -13.17 -5.37 5.39
C ARG A 60 -14.61 -5.52 4.91
N ILE A 61 -14.90 -5.06 3.69
CA ILE A 61 -16.25 -5.16 3.09
C ILE A 61 -16.76 -6.60 3.10
N SER A 62 -15.87 -7.57 2.85
CA SER A 62 -16.22 -8.99 2.75
C SER A 62 -16.56 -9.57 4.12
N ALA A 63 -15.78 -9.26 5.15
CA ALA A 63 -16.10 -9.66 6.51
C ALA A 63 -17.46 -9.10 6.97
N ILE A 64 -17.74 -7.82 6.68
CA ILE A 64 -19.01 -7.15 7.05
C ILE A 64 -20.18 -7.78 6.30
N THR A 65 -20.14 -7.75 4.96
CA THR A 65 -21.25 -8.21 4.12
C THR A 65 -21.54 -9.70 4.25
N LEU A 66 -20.51 -10.54 4.47
CA LEU A 66 -20.73 -11.97 4.76
C LEU A 66 -21.36 -12.18 6.13
N ALA A 67 -20.96 -11.41 7.15
CA ALA A 67 -21.58 -11.49 8.47
C ALA A 67 -23.04 -11.06 8.45
N GLU A 68 -23.36 -9.95 7.76
CA GLU A 68 -24.73 -9.49 7.54
C GLU A 68 -25.56 -10.54 6.81
N ARG A 69 -25.02 -11.08 5.71
CA ARG A 69 -25.70 -12.10 4.92
C ARG A 69 -25.96 -13.37 5.71
N VAL A 70 -24.99 -13.84 6.50
CA VAL A 70 -25.16 -15.06 7.31
C VAL A 70 -26.10 -14.81 8.49
N ALA A 71 -26.15 -13.60 9.06
CA ALA A 71 -27.17 -13.26 10.06
C ALA A 71 -28.59 -13.25 9.45
N GLU A 72 -28.74 -12.65 8.27
CA GLU A 72 -29.99 -12.61 7.50
C GLU A 72 -30.50 -14.02 7.15
N GLU A 73 -29.63 -14.89 6.63
CA GLU A 73 -29.98 -16.29 6.30
C GLU A 73 -30.47 -17.09 7.51
N ARG A 74 -30.06 -16.68 8.73
CA ARG A 74 -30.47 -17.30 9.99
C ARG A 74 -31.72 -16.64 10.60
N GLY A 75 -32.27 -15.61 9.97
CA GLY A 75 -33.40 -14.84 10.50
C GLY A 75 -33.06 -14.08 11.78
N GLU A 76 -31.79 -13.71 11.98
CA GLU A 76 -31.30 -12.99 13.16
C GLU A 76 -30.78 -11.60 12.78
N ALA A 77 -30.85 -10.65 13.71
CA ALA A 77 -30.07 -9.42 13.59
C ALA A 77 -28.57 -9.71 13.82
N LEU A 78 -27.71 -8.94 13.16
CA LEU A 78 -26.27 -8.97 13.40
C LEU A 78 -25.97 -8.72 14.90
N GLY A 79 -24.99 -9.44 15.46
CA GLY A 79 -24.68 -9.43 16.89
C GLY A 79 -25.38 -10.54 17.69
N GLY A 80 -26.29 -11.31 17.08
CA GLY A 80 -26.85 -12.54 17.63
C GLY A 80 -25.84 -13.69 17.64
N SER A 81 -26.05 -14.70 16.81
CA SER A 81 -25.09 -15.81 16.59
C SER A 81 -23.88 -15.40 15.74
N VAL A 82 -24.02 -14.34 14.94
CA VAL A 82 -23.05 -13.94 13.92
C VAL A 82 -22.68 -12.48 14.15
N GLY A 83 -21.39 -12.18 14.01
CA GLY A 83 -20.89 -10.82 14.06
C GLY A 83 -19.61 -10.67 13.24
N TYR A 84 -19.07 -9.46 13.22
CA TYR A 84 -17.79 -9.17 12.58
C TYR A 84 -16.87 -8.30 13.44
N ASN A 85 -15.58 -8.38 13.17
CA ASN A 85 -14.57 -7.47 13.69
C ASN A 85 -13.55 -7.14 12.60
N VAL A 86 -13.53 -5.90 12.14
CA VAL A 86 -12.57 -5.42 11.15
C VAL A 86 -11.80 -4.23 11.71
N ARG A 87 -10.70 -3.86 11.06
CA ARG A 87 -9.96 -2.66 11.48
C ARG A 87 -10.91 -1.46 11.47
N PHE A 88 -11.02 -0.80 12.61
CA PHE A 88 -11.85 0.36 12.85
C PHE A 88 -13.37 0.19 12.95
N ASP A 89 -13.92 -1.04 12.92
CA ASP A 89 -15.36 -1.27 13.03
C ASP A 89 -15.68 -2.70 13.52
N ALA A 90 -16.65 -2.87 14.43
CA ALA A 90 -16.97 -4.18 14.99
C ALA A 90 -18.41 -4.29 15.52
N VAL A 91 -19.02 -5.44 15.27
CA VAL A 91 -20.29 -5.89 15.90
C VAL A 91 -20.07 -7.30 16.42
N TYR A 92 -19.94 -7.43 17.74
CA TYR A 92 -19.62 -8.72 18.37
C TYR A 92 -20.87 -9.62 18.49
N PRO A 93 -20.78 -10.92 18.13
CA PRO A 93 -21.80 -11.90 18.44
C PRO A 93 -21.79 -12.26 19.93
N ARG A 94 -22.77 -13.08 20.34
CA ARG A 94 -22.77 -13.70 21.68
C ARG A 94 -21.48 -14.49 21.98
N PRO A 95 -21.09 -14.67 23.26
CA PRO A 95 -19.81 -15.27 23.62
C PRO A 95 -19.58 -16.73 23.18
N TYR A 96 -20.64 -17.53 23.01
CA TYR A 96 -20.57 -18.95 22.67
C TYR A 96 -21.63 -19.35 21.63
N GLY A 97 -21.40 -20.45 20.93
CA GLY A 97 -22.25 -20.90 19.83
C GLY A 97 -22.32 -19.84 18.74
N SER A 98 -21.17 -19.24 18.39
CA SER A 98 -21.11 -18.07 17.54
C SER A 98 -20.06 -18.16 16.44
N VAL A 99 -20.26 -17.33 15.42
CA VAL A 99 -19.37 -17.16 14.27
C VAL A 99 -18.95 -15.69 14.21
N MET A 100 -17.63 -15.45 14.21
CA MET A 100 -17.04 -14.13 14.08
C MET A 100 -16.32 -14.01 12.74
N PHE A 101 -16.82 -13.17 11.84
CA PHE A 101 -16.09 -12.78 10.65
C PHE A 101 -15.05 -11.71 11.01
N MET A 102 -13.83 -11.76 10.49
CA MET A 102 -12.85 -10.71 10.74
C MET A 102 -11.84 -10.57 9.62
N THR A 103 -11.15 -9.44 9.55
CA THR A 103 -9.99 -9.35 8.66
C THR A 103 -8.81 -10.14 9.23
N VAL A 104 -7.95 -10.66 8.36
CA VAL A 104 -6.78 -11.45 8.77
C VAL A 104 -5.88 -10.68 9.75
N GLY A 105 -5.66 -9.38 9.51
CA GLY A 105 -4.89 -8.53 10.43
C GLY A 105 -5.51 -8.36 11.82
N VAL A 106 -6.84 -8.51 11.97
CA VAL A 106 -7.51 -8.49 13.29
C VAL A 106 -7.29 -9.82 14.01
N LEU A 107 -7.32 -10.94 13.28
CA LEU A 107 -6.95 -12.24 13.86
C LEU A 107 -5.51 -12.21 14.37
N LEU A 108 -4.58 -11.61 13.61
CA LEU A 108 -3.17 -11.49 14.01
C LEU A 108 -3.02 -10.78 15.36
N ARG A 109 -3.73 -9.68 15.61
CA ARG A 109 -3.73 -9.03 16.94
C ARG A 109 -4.40 -9.87 18.01
N LYS A 110 -5.49 -10.56 17.64
CA LYS A 110 -6.18 -11.45 18.59
C LYS A 110 -5.25 -12.58 19.08
N LEU A 111 -4.26 -13.01 18.27
CA LEU A 111 -3.27 -14.00 18.70
C LEU A 111 -2.45 -13.55 19.91
N GLU A 112 -2.22 -12.24 20.10
CA GLU A 112 -1.54 -11.69 21.29
C GLU A 112 -2.32 -12.02 22.57
N SER A 113 -3.64 -11.82 22.54
CA SER A 113 -4.54 -12.20 23.64
C SER A 113 -4.81 -13.71 23.76
N GLY A 114 -4.31 -14.50 22.80
CA GLY A 114 -4.58 -15.92 22.65
C GLY A 114 -5.96 -16.23 22.04
N LEU A 115 -6.13 -17.50 21.64
CA LEU A 115 -7.35 -18.01 21.00
C LEU A 115 -8.19 -18.90 21.92
N ARG A 116 -8.14 -18.63 23.23
CA ARG A 116 -8.86 -19.45 24.21
C ARG A 116 -10.37 -19.44 23.92
N GLY A 117 -10.96 -20.63 23.88
CA GLY A 117 -12.39 -20.83 23.57
C GLY A 117 -12.71 -20.90 22.09
N VAL A 118 -11.78 -20.57 21.19
CA VAL A 118 -11.95 -20.76 19.74
C VAL A 118 -11.78 -22.24 19.41
N THR A 119 -12.74 -22.80 18.70
CA THR A 119 -12.74 -24.22 18.29
C THR A 119 -12.39 -24.41 16.83
N HIS A 120 -12.84 -23.47 15.98
CA HIS A 120 -12.67 -23.54 14.54
C HIS A 120 -12.10 -22.22 14.01
N ILE A 121 -11.11 -22.32 13.12
CA ILE A 121 -10.55 -21.18 12.41
C ILE A 121 -10.67 -21.48 10.91
N ILE A 122 -11.41 -20.63 10.22
CA ILE A 122 -11.66 -20.74 8.79
C ILE A 122 -10.88 -19.62 8.10
N ILE A 123 -9.88 -19.97 7.32
CA ILE A 123 -9.14 -19.03 6.48
C ILE A 123 -9.70 -19.08 5.07
N ASP A 124 -10.48 -18.06 4.72
CA ASP A 124 -11.05 -17.93 3.37
C ASP A 124 -10.11 -17.21 2.41
N GLU A 125 -10.33 -17.40 1.11
CA GLU A 125 -9.61 -16.73 0.03
C GLU A 125 -8.08 -16.87 0.10
N ILE A 126 -7.56 -18.03 0.54
CA ILE A 126 -6.10 -18.24 0.72
C ILE A 126 -5.28 -18.07 -0.56
N HIS A 127 -5.91 -18.12 -1.73
CA HIS A 127 -5.27 -17.93 -3.03
C HIS A 127 -4.93 -16.46 -3.32
N GLU A 128 -5.40 -15.50 -2.52
CA GLU A 128 -4.99 -14.09 -2.68
C GLU A 128 -3.54 -13.84 -2.24
N ARG A 129 -2.96 -14.74 -1.42
CA ARG A 129 -1.55 -14.68 -0.97
C ARG A 129 -1.17 -13.33 -0.33
N ASP A 130 -2.08 -12.79 0.47
CA ASP A 130 -1.86 -11.62 1.34
C ASP A 130 -0.80 -11.94 2.41
N ILE A 131 0.04 -10.95 2.73
CA ILE A 131 1.16 -11.14 3.67
C ILE A 131 0.70 -11.60 5.06
N ASN A 132 -0.44 -11.11 5.56
CA ASN A 132 -0.97 -11.51 6.85
C ASN A 132 -1.57 -12.92 6.81
N THR A 133 -2.13 -13.33 5.67
CA THR A 133 -2.64 -14.69 5.48
C THR A 133 -1.49 -15.68 5.55
N ASP A 134 -0.44 -15.46 4.77
CA ASP A 134 0.74 -16.34 4.77
C ASP A 134 1.39 -16.37 6.17
N PHE A 135 1.46 -15.23 6.88
CA PHE A 135 1.91 -15.18 8.28
C PHE A 135 1.06 -16.07 9.21
N VAL A 136 -0.27 -15.91 9.18
CA VAL A 136 -1.19 -16.66 10.04
C VAL A 136 -1.11 -18.16 9.72
N LEU A 137 -0.89 -18.55 8.46
CA LEU A 137 -0.72 -19.95 8.09
C LEU A 137 0.51 -20.59 8.75
N ILE A 138 1.60 -19.85 8.98
CA ILE A 138 2.76 -20.32 9.77
C ILE A 138 2.33 -20.61 11.20
N VAL A 139 1.68 -19.64 11.85
CA VAL A 139 1.23 -19.78 13.24
C VAL A 139 0.26 -20.95 13.38
N LEU A 140 -0.72 -21.06 12.50
CA LEU A 140 -1.73 -22.13 12.53
C LEU A 140 -1.10 -23.52 12.31
N ARG A 141 -0.10 -23.64 11.43
CA ARG A 141 0.61 -24.90 11.19
C ARG A 141 1.30 -25.39 12.47
N GLU A 142 1.94 -24.51 13.23
CA GLU A 142 2.55 -24.86 14.50
C GLU A 142 1.51 -25.10 15.61
N MET A 143 0.45 -24.28 15.64
CA MET A 143 -0.63 -24.42 16.62
C MET A 143 -1.34 -25.78 16.50
N VAL A 144 -1.66 -26.23 15.28
CA VAL A 144 -2.38 -27.50 15.07
C VAL A 144 -1.54 -28.70 15.51
N ARG A 145 -0.21 -28.62 15.45
CA ARG A 145 0.68 -29.67 15.98
C ARG A 145 0.63 -29.76 17.51
N ARG A 146 0.45 -28.62 18.18
CA ARG A 146 0.45 -28.51 19.65
C ARG A 146 -0.94 -28.68 20.27
N TYR A 147 -1.98 -28.20 19.60
CA TYR A 147 -3.37 -28.17 20.07
C TYR A 147 -4.27 -28.98 19.15
N ARG A 148 -4.42 -30.27 19.45
CA ARG A 148 -5.17 -31.22 18.61
C ARG A 148 -6.69 -30.99 18.57
N ASP A 149 -7.22 -30.14 19.45
CA ASP A 149 -8.66 -29.85 19.51
C ASP A 149 -9.08 -28.72 18.57
N ILE A 150 -8.15 -27.86 18.14
CA ILE A 150 -8.46 -26.79 17.18
C ILE A 150 -8.63 -27.40 15.79
N ARG A 151 -9.62 -26.92 15.04
CA ARG A 151 -9.85 -27.26 13.65
C ARG A 151 -9.55 -26.07 12.75
N VAL A 152 -8.73 -26.28 11.73
CA VAL A 152 -8.39 -25.28 10.72
C VAL A 152 -9.01 -25.68 9.39
N ILE A 153 -9.81 -24.80 8.81
CA ILE A 153 -10.43 -24.98 7.50
C ILE A 153 -9.85 -23.94 6.55
N LEU A 154 -9.23 -24.40 5.47
CA LEU A 154 -8.69 -23.56 4.41
C LEU A 154 -9.68 -23.53 3.26
N MET A 155 -10.07 -22.36 2.77
CA MET A 155 -11.00 -22.24 1.64
C MET A 155 -10.36 -21.48 0.47
N SER A 156 -10.47 -22.04 -0.73
CA SER A 156 -9.89 -21.46 -1.94
C SER A 156 -10.84 -21.57 -3.14
N ALA A 157 -10.81 -20.54 -4.00
CA ALA A 157 -11.46 -20.54 -5.30
C ALA A 157 -10.55 -21.02 -6.44
N SER A 158 -9.24 -21.07 -6.22
CA SER A 158 -8.27 -21.47 -7.26
C SER A 158 -8.26 -22.99 -7.49
N ILE A 159 -7.88 -23.36 -8.72
CA ILE A 159 -7.69 -24.75 -9.12
C ILE A 159 -6.44 -25.34 -8.48
N ASP A 160 -5.36 -24.56 -8.43
CA ASP A 160 -4.11 -25.00 -7.84
C ASP A 160 -4.13 -24.80 -6.32
N THR A 161 -4.15 -25.92 -5.60
CA THR A 161 -4.16 -25.99 -4.12
C THR A 161 -3.08 -26.94 -3.61
N ALA A 162 -2.20 -27.43 -4.50
CA ALA A 162 -1.16 -28.40 -4.17
C ALA A 162 -0.17 -27.80 -3.18
N LEU A 163 0.19 -26.52 -3.37
CA LEU A 163 1.07 -25.76 -2.49
C LEU A 163 0.60 -25.83 -1.02
N PHE A 164 -0.67 -25.50 -0.75
CA PHE A 164 -1.22 -25.51 0.60
C PHE A 164 -1.41 -26.92 1.16
N THR A 165 -1.82 -27.85 0.31
CA THR A 165 -1.99 -29.26 0.70
C THR A 165 -0.64 -29.83 1.17
N ASN A 166 0.42 -29.61 0.41
CA ASN A 166 1.79 -30.05 0.74
C ASN A 166 2.32 -29.35 1.99
N TYR A 167 2.08 -28.04 2.12
CA TYR A 167 2.51 -27.25 3.27
C TYR A 167 1.95 -27.77 4.60
N PHE A 168 0.69 -28.23 4.62
CA PHE A 168 0.04 -28.86 5.77
C PHE A 168 0.20 -30.39 5.83
N GLY A 169 1.15 -30.97 5.09
CA GLY A 169 1.51 -32.39 5.20
C GLY A 169 0.51 -33.34 4.53
N GLY A 170 -0.10 -32.92 3.42
CA GLY A 170 -1.08 -33.74 2.68
C GLY A 170 -2.47 -33.70 3.31
N CYS A 171 -2.90 -32.52 3.81
CA CYS A 171 -4.22 -32.40 4.43
C CYS A 171 -5.33 -32.78 3.43
N PRO A 172 -6.44 -33.36 3.91
CA PRO A 172 -7.48 -33.83 3.00
C PRO A 172 -8.15 -32.63 2.31
N THR A 173 -8.43 -32.82 1.02
CA THR A 173 -8.99 -31.78 0.14
C THR A 173 -10.34 -32.21 -0.42
N LEU A 174 -11.35 -31.35 -0.26
CA LEU A 174 -12.67 -31.52 -0.83
C LEU A 174 -12.85 -30.55 -2.01
N HIS A 175 -13.25 -31.09 -3.17
CA HIS A 175 -13.59 -30.29 -4.33
C HIS A 175 -15.11 -30.17 -4.49
N ILE A 176 -15.64 -28.98 -4.23
CA ILE A 176 -17.04 -28.65 -4.48
C ILE A 176 -17.18 -28.25 -5.94
N GLN A 177 -17.77 -29.13 -6.74
CA GLN A 177 -18.15 -28.80 -8.11
C GLN A 177 -19.18 -27.66 -8.10
N GLY A 178 -18.85 -26.57 -8.80
CA GLY A 178 -19.73 -25.42 -8.97
C GLY A 178 -20.94 -25.74 -9.83
N ARG A 179 -21.96 -24.88 -9.73
CA ARG A 179 -23.00 -24.69 -10.75
C ARG A 179 -22.81 -23.33 -11.40
N THR A 180 -21.60 -23.03 -11.88
CA THR A 180 -21.42 -21.82 -12.69
C THR A 180 -21.98 -22.10 -14.07
N PHE A 181 -22.82 -21.21 -14.54
CA PHE A 181 -23.29 -21.23 -15.91
C PHE A 181 -22.13 -20.91 -16.86
N SER A 182 -22.27 -21.31 -18.12
CA SER A 182 -21.25 -21.04 -19.11
C SER A 182 -21.09 -19.52 -19.32
N VAL A 183 -19.86 -19.05 -19.38
CA VAL A 183 -19.54 -17.66 -19.71
C VAL A 183 -18.79 -17.66 -21.03
N GLN A 184 -19.44 -17.14 -22.08
CA GLN A 184 -18.76 -16.89 -23.35
C GLN A 184 -17.81 -15.71 -23.16
N TYR A 185 -16.60 -15.80 -23.68
CA TYR A 185 -15.61 -14.73 -23.55
C TYR A 185 -14.97 -14.40 -24.88
N PHE A 186 -14.53 -13.15 -25.01
CA PHE A 186 -13.98 -12.58 -26.23
C PHE A 186 -12.70 -11.79 -25.89
N PHE A 187 -11.68 -11.88 -26.72
CA PHE A 187 -10.50 -11.02 -26.67
C PHE A 187 -10.69 -9.77 -27.53
N LEU A 188 -9.74 -8.84 -27.48
CA LEU A 188 -9.88 -7.54 -28.14
C LEU A 188 -10.12 -7.66 -29.65
N GLU A 189 -9.40 -8.54 -30.34
CA GLU A 189 -9.56 -8.82 -31.76
C GLU A 189 -10.96 -9.33 -32.10
N ASP A 190 -11.50 -10.28 -31.30
CA ASP A 190 -12.87 -10.78 -31.45
C ASP A 190 -13.89 -9.64 -31.31
N ILE A 191 -13.67 -8.77 -30.31
CA ILE A 191 -14.54 -7.63 -30.01
C ILE A 191 -14.51 -6.63 -31.17
N MET A 192 -13.32 -6.28 -31.65
CA MET A 192 -13.15 -5.30 -32.74
C MET A 192 -13.78 -5.81 -34.04
N GLN A 193 -13.51 -7.06 -34.40
CA GLN A 193 -14.08 -7.68 -35.60
C GLN A 193 -15.60 -7.73 -35.53
N ARG A 194 -16.13 -8.12 -34.37
CA ARG A 194 -17.58 -8.25 -34.15
C ARG A 194 -18.32 -6.92 -34.19
N LEU A 195 -17.71 -5.87 -33.65
CA LEU A 195 -18.29 -4.53 -33.58
C LEU A 195 -17.96 -3.68 -34.83
N GLY A 196 -17.18 -4.21 -35.77
CA GLY A 196 -16.75 -3.47 -36.96
C GLY A 196 -15.90 -2.24 -36.63
N LEU A 197 -15.18 -2.26 -35.50
CA LEU A 197 -14.36 -1.14 -35.04
C LEU A 197 -13.02 -1.14 -35.80
N LYS A 198 -12.69 -0.02 -36.45
CA LYS A 198 -11.34 0.23 -36.99
C LYS A 198 -10.50 0.94 -35.94
N ALA A 199 -9.21 0.60 -35.82
CA ALA A 199 -8.33 1.37 -34.93
C ALA A 199 -8.24 2.82 -35.40
N ALA A 200 -8.42 3.75 -34.47
CA ALA A 200 -8.17 5.15 -34.72
C ALA A 200 -6.64 5.35 -34.84
N GLY A 201 -6.16 5.72 -36.03
CA GLY A 201 -4.78 6.23 -36.20
C GLY A 201 -3.90 5.63 -37.29
N VAL A 202 -4.40 4.75 -38.18
CA VAL A 202 -3.66 4.42 -39.41
C VAL A 202 -4.09 5.40 -40.50
N GLU A 203 -3.48 6.58 -40.52
CA GLU A 203 -3.40 7.33 -41.78
C GLU A 203 -2.47 6.53 -42.71
N GLU A 204 -2.92 6.28 -43.94
CA GLU A 204 -2.10 5.70 -45.01
C GLU A 204 -0.92 6.65 -45.34
N GLU A 205 0.14 6.63 -44.54
CA GLU A 205 1.44 7.11 -45.01
C GLU A 205 2.10 6.01 -45.84
N ALA A 206 1.97 6.16 -47.16
CA ALA A 206 2.74 5.42 -48.13
C ALA A 206 4.25 5.71 -47.92
N GLY A 207 4.97 4.81 -47.26
CA GLY A 207 6.43 4.92 -47.16
C GLY A 207 7.09 3.92 -46.23
N THR A 208 7.96 3.08 -46.82
CA THR A 208 9.03 2.28 -46.19
C THR A 208 8.62 1.06 -45.34
N SER A 209 8.54 -0.08 -46.04
CA SER A 209 8.81 -1.42 -45.50
C SER A 209 10.26 -1.50 -45.05
N GLU A 210 10.52 -1.68 -43.76
CA GLU A 210 11.81 -2.21 -43.24
C GLU A 210 11.80 -2.56 -41.74
N VAL A 211 10.72 -3.12 -41.18
CA VAL A 211 10.79 -3.79 -39.85
C VAL A 211 9.73 -4.90 -39.73
N VAL A 212 9.76 -5.90 -40.63
CA VAL A 212 8.96 -7.13 -40.45
C VAL A 212 9.81 -8.32 -40.92
N ASP A 213 10.83 -8.65 -40.15
CA ASP A 213 11.50 -9.94 -40.25
C ASP A 213 11.97 -10.29 -38.83
N GLU A 214 11.14 -11.07 -38.13
CA GLU A 214 11.46 -11.95 -36.98
C GLU A 214 10.25 -12.14 -36.02
N LEU A 215 9.09 -12.56 -36.53
CA LEU A 215 8.07 -13.22 -35.70
C LEU A 215 7.37 -14.35 -36.51
N THR A 216 7.98 -15.53 -36.43
CA THR A 216 7.40 -16.89 -36.50
C THR A 216 6.12 -17.15 -37.32
N GLU A 217 6.29 -17.86 -38.45
CA GLU A 217 5.27 -18.43 -39.35
C GLU A 217 4.46 -19.61 -38.77
N GLN A 218 3.97 -19.55 -37.53
CA GLN A 218 3.06 -20.59 -37.03
C GLN A 218 1.87 -19.96 -36.31
N ASP A 219 0.67 -20.20 -36.88
CA ASP A 219 -0.69 -19.90 -36.38
C ASP A 219 -1.40 -18.60 -36.83
N SER A 220 -1.27 -18.17 -38.08
CA SER A 220 -2.05 -17.06 -38.65
C SER A 220 -3.07 -17.49 -39.73
N GLU A 221 -4.04 -18.34 -39.40
CA GLU A 221 -5.14 -18.69 -40.33
C GLU A 221 -6.53 -18.12 -39.98
N GLU A 222 -6.72 -17.33 -38.91
CA GLU A 222 -8.09 -16.86 -38.56
C GLU A 222 -8.30 -15.34 -38.35
N HIS A 223 -7.26 -14.48 -38.35
CA HIS A 223 -7.45 -13.03 -38.13
C HIS A 223 -6.58 -12.18 -39.06
N ASP A 224 -7.16 -11.13 -39.66
CA ASP A 224 -6.46 -10.15 -40.51
C ASP A 224 -5.29 -9.50 -39.74
N VAL A 225 -4.09 -9.53 -40.32
CA VAL A 225 -2.84 -8.97 -39.76
C VAL A 225 -3.00 -7.50 -39.33
N GLU A 226 -3.84 -6.74 -40.04
CA GLU A 226 -4.18 -5.35 -39.78
C GLU A 226 -4.94 -5.17 -38.44
N THR A 227 -5.81 -6.12 -38.09
CA THR A 227 -6.56 -6.13 -36.82
C THR A 227 -5.62 -6.40 -35.64
N ASN A 228 -4.59 -7.22 -35.81
CA ASN A 228 -3.61 -7.52 -34.77
C ASN A 228 -2.69 -6.33 -34.43
N LEU A 229 -2.21 -5.58 -35.44
CA LEU A 229 -1.44 -4.35 -35.21
C LEU A 229 -2.30 -3.24 -34.59
N ALA A 230 -3.51 -3.03 -35.10
CA ALA A 230 -4.52 -2.10 -34.58
C ALA A 230 -4.86 -2.34 -33.10
N SER A 231 -5.04 -3.61 -32.72
CA SER A 231 -5.31 -4.05 -31.34
C SER A 231 -4.17 -3.71 -30.38
N THR A 232 -2.93 -3.76 -30.87
CA THR A 232 -1.73 -3.56 -30.05
C THR A 232 -1.51 -2.08 -29.72
N HIS A 233 -1.68 -1.17 -30.69
CA HIS A 233 -1.57 0.27 -30.47
C HIS A 233 -2.70 0.86 -29.62
N THR A 234 -3.93 0.37 -29.78
CA THR A 234 -5.11 0.84 -28.99
C THR A 234 -4.94 0.58 -27.47
N LEU A 235 -4.11 -0.39 -27.09
CA LEU A 235 -3.88 -0.76 -25.69
C LEU A 235 -2.78 0.05 -25.00
N GLU A 236 -1.87 0.70 -25.72
CA GLU A 236 -0.75 1.43 -25.09
C GLU A 236 -1.21 2.74 -24.42
N ASP A 237 -2.32 3.33 -24.88
CA ASP A 237 -2.82 4.63 -24.43
C ASP A 237 -4.10 4.56 -23.58
N GLY A 238 -3.98 4.09 -22.33
CA GLY A 238 -5.04 4.21 -21.33
C GLY A 238 -6.14 3.14 -21.45
N ILE A 239 -7.39 3.49 -21.10
CA ILE A 239 -8.55 2.58 -21.15
C ILE A 239 -9.41 2.99 -22.34
N PRO A 240 -9.71 2.08 -23.28
CA PRO A 240 -10.44 2.42 -24.49
C PRO A 240 -11.95 2.56 -24.19
N LEU A 241 -12.36 3.72 -23.67
CA LEU A 241 -13.77 3.98 -23.31
C LEU A 241 -14.71 3.89 -24.52
N ASP A 242 -14.24 4.22 -25.72
CA ASP A 242 -15.02 4.11 -26.97
C ASP A 242 -15.33 2.64 -27.32
N VAL A 243 -14.39 1.72 -27.04
CA VAL A 243 -14.62 0.28 -27.19
C VAL A 243 -15.63 -0.20 -26.15
N ILE A 244 -15.53 0.27 -24.90
CA ILE A 244 -16.51 -0.05 -23.85
C ILE A 244 -17.90 0.46 -24.23
N GLU A 245 -18.01 1.66 -24.81
CA GLU A 245 -19.26 2.22 -25.32
C GLU A 245 -19.87 1.33 -26.39
N ALA A 246 -19.08 0.90 -27.37
CA ALA A 246 -19.53 0.03 -28.45
C ALA A 246 -20.04 -1.33 -27.91
N ILE A 247 -19.34 -1.92 -26.93
CA ILE A 247 -19.79 -3.14 -26.25
C ILE A 247 -21.12 -2.88 -25.51
N LEU A 248 -21.26 -1.75 -24.81
CA LEU A 248 -22.50 -1.41 -24.11
C LEU A 248 -23.68 -1.22 -25.07
N LYS A 249 -23.47 -0.64 -26.25
CA LYS A 249 -24.50 -0.52 -27.30
C LYS A 249 -24.93 -1.90 -27.80
N GLU A 250 -23.97 -2.79 -28.09
CA GLU A 250 -24.28 -4.18 -28.50
C GLU A 250 -25.09 -4.92 -27.41
N ILE A 251 -24.73 -4.74 -26.13
CA ILE A 251 -25.46 -5.34 -25.01
C ILE A 251 -26.90 -4.82 -24.93
N ASP A 252 -27.10 -3.52 -25.12
CA ASP A 252 -28.42 -2.90 -25.07
C ASP A 252 -29.31 -3.33 -26.26
N GLU A 253 -28.74 -3.37 -27.46
CA GLU A 253 -29.41 -3.79 -28.70
C GLU A 253 -29.91 -5.24 -28.66
N ARG A 254 -29.25 -6.11 -27.88
CA ARG A 254 -29.71 -7.49 -27.67
C ARG A 254 -31.02 -7.58 -26.89
N GLY A 255 -31.36 -6.56 -26.09
CA GLY A 255 -32.57 -6.53 -25.29
C GLY A 255 -32.65 -7.57 -24.16
N GLU A 256 -31.59 -8.35 -23.90
CA GLU A 256 -31.56 -9.31 -22.81
C GLU A 256 -31.23 -8.62 -21.48
N ASP A 257 -32.02 -8.84 -20.43
CA ASP A 257 -31.81 -8.26 -19.10
C ASP A 257 -30.39 -8.51 -18.53
N GLY A 258 -30.06 -7.90 -17.41
CA GLY A 258 -28.86 -8.21 -16.63
C GLY A 258 -27.88 -7.05 -16.49
N ALA A 259 -27.25 -6.98 -15.32
CA ALA A 259 -26.31 -5.93 -14.99
C ALA A 259 -24.97 -6.13 -15.73
N VAL A 260 -24.32 -5.01 -16.02
CA VAL A 260 -22.97 -4.96 -16.58
C VAL A 260 -21.98 -4.60 -15.48
N LEU A 261 -20.93 -5.40 -15.31
CA LEU A 261 -19.83 -5.13 -14.39
C LEU A 261 -18.56 -4.82 -15.18
N ILE A 262 -18.01 -3.62 -15.00
CA ILE A 262 -16.83 -3.14 -15.72
C ILE A 262 -15.66 -3.04 -14.74
N PHE A 263 -14.59 -3.80 -14.99
CA PHE A 263 -13.35 -3.75 -14.21
C PHE A 263 -12.41 -2.69 -14.77
N LEU A 264 -12.12 -1.68 -13.95
CA LEU A 264 -11.20 -0.56 -14.23
C LEU A 264 -10.04 -0.57 -13.22
N PRO A 265 -8.85 -0.06 -13.57
CA PRO A 265 -7.66 -0.13 -12.72
C PRO A 265 -7.79 0.63 -11.40
N GLY A 266 -8.42 1.81 -11.39
CA GLY A 266 -8.55 2.62 -10.19
C GLY A 266 -9.64 3.68 -10.23
N TRP A 267 -9.71 4.48 -9.15
CA TRP A 267 -10.75 5.50 -8.96
C TRP A 267 -10.80 6.57 -10.07
N SER A 268 -9.64 7.05 -10.54
CA SER A 268 -9.60 8.06 -11.61
C SER A 268 -10.30 7.56 -12.87
N ASP A 269 -10.10 6.28 -13.18
CA ASP A 269 -10.66 5.62 -14.35
C ASP A 269 -12.16 5.42 -14.20
N ILE A 270 -12.62 5.05 -12.99
CA ILE A 270 -14.05 4.96 -12.65
C ILE A 270 -14.73 6.32 -12.82
N ILE A 271 -14.13 7.40 -12.30
CA ILE A 271 -14.71 8.74 -12.43
C ILE A 271 -14.73 9.21 -13.89
N GLN A 272 -13.68 8.93 -14.65
CA GLN A 272 -13.64 9.23 -16.09
C GLN A 272 -14.76 8.49 -16.83
N ALA A 273 -14.94 7.19 -16.57
CA ALA A 273 -16.01 6.39 -17.14
C ALA A 273 -17.41 6.90 -16.72
N ILE A 274 -17.62 7.24 -15.45
CA ILE A 274 -18.88 7.85 -14.98
C ILE A 274 -19.17 9.12 -15.76
N SER A 275 -18.19 10.01 -15.90
CA SER A 275 -18.36 11.27 -16.61
C SER A 275 -18.70 11.05 -18.09
N PHE A 276 -18.01 10.11 -18.73
CA PHE A 276 -18.21 9.75 -20.12
C PHE A 276 -19.64 9.21 -20.36
N PHE A 277 -20.06 8.21 -19.58
CA PHE A 277 -21.37 7.58 -19.77
C PHE A 277 -22.54 8.42 -19.28
N SER A 278 -22.37 9.23 -18.22
CA SER A 278 -23.44 10.12 -17.73
C SER A 278 -23.77 11.24 -18.71
N ASN A 279 -22.79 11.66 -19.53
CA ASN A 279 -22.98 12.70 -20.55
C ASN A 279 -23.37 12.12 -21.91
N HIS A 280 -23.40 10.79 -22.06
CA HIS A 280 -23.72 10.12 -23.31
C HIS A 280 -25.24 10.17 -23.58
N PRO A 281 -25.71 10.41 -24.82
CA PRO A 281 -27.14 10.56 -25.13
C PRO A 281 -28.02 9.36 -24.73
N ILE A 282 -27.49 8.15 -24.84
CA ILE A 282 -28.19 6.89 -24.49
C ILE A 282 -28.00 6.57 -23.00
N PHE A 283 -26.76 6.25 -22.59
CA PHE A 283 -26.44 5.80 -21.22
C PHE A 283 -26.62 6.86 -20.13
N GLY A 284 -26.72 8.14 -20.46
CA GLY A 284 -27.03 9.22 -19.52
C GLY A 284 -28.51 9.27 -19.11
N ASN A 285 -29.39 8.53 -19.80
CA ASN A 285 -30.82 8.49 -19.47
C ASN A 285 -31.07 7.68 -18.20
N LYS A 286 -31.38 8.38 -17.11
CA LYS A 286 -31.65 7.79 -15.78
C LYS A 286 -32.89 6.91 -15.73
N ASP A 287 -33.82 7.05 -16.67
CA ASP A 287 -35.02 6.19 -16.74
C ASP A 287 -34.67 4.82 -17.30
N CYS A 288 -33.57 4.69 -18.04
CA CYS A 288 -33.11 3.45 -18.68
C CYS A 288 -31.85 2.85 -18.04
N PHE A 289 -30.97 3.67 -17.45
CA PHE A 289 -29.69 3.20 -16.93
C PHE A 289 -29.39 3.75 -15.53
N VAL A 290 -28.78 2.90 -14.70
CA VAL A 290 -28.27 3.27 -13.37
C VAL A 290 -26.78 2.94 -13.32
N ILE A 291 -25.95 3.99 -13.29
CA ILE A 291 -24.48 3.86 -13.26
C ILE A 291 -24.00 3.98 -11.80
N LEU A 292 -23.36 2.92 -11.30
CA LEU A 292 -22.91 2.84 -9.91
C LEU A 292 -21.39 2.61 -9.82
N PRO A 293 -20.62 3.45 -9.11
CA PRO A 293 -19.24 3.14 -8.78
C PRO A 293 -19.18 2.05 -7.70
N LEU A 294 -18.11 1.26 -7.74
CA LEU A 294 -17.76 0.32 -6.67
C LEU A 294 -16.25 0.34 -6.42
N HIS A 295 -15.84 1.08 -5.39
CA HIS A 295 -14.44 1.27 -4.99
C HIS A 295 -14.33 1.32 -3.47
N SER A 296 -13.16 0.98 -2.93
CA SER A 296 -12.83 1.12 -1.50
C SER A 296 -12.93 2.56 -0.95
N HIS A 297 -13.10 3.59 -1.80
CA HIS A 297 -13.25 5.00 -1.37
C HIS A 297 -14.70 5.33 -1.00
N LEU A 298 -15.65 4.51 -1.45
CA LEU A 298 -17.05 4.68 -1.14
C LEU A 298 -17.31 4.25 0.30
N SER A 299 -18.28 4.88 0.95
CA SER A 299 -18.78 4.41 2.25
C SER A 299 -19.44 3.04 2.15
N SER A 300 -19.58 2.34 3.28
CA SER A 300 -20.28 1.05 3.32
C SER A 300 -21.70 1.14 2.75
N LYS A 301 -22.40 2.25 2.99
CA LYS A 301 -23.74 2.50 2.43
C LYS A 301 -23.72 2.63 0.91
N GLU A 302 -22.78 3.40 0.36
CA GLU A 302 -22.64 3.57 -1.09
C GLU A 302 -22.18 2.28 -1.79
N GLN A 303 -21.27 1.53 -1.17
CA GLN A 303 -20.87 0.21 -1.66
C GLN A 303 -22.05 -0.77 -1.64
N HIS A 304 -23.02 -0.60 -0.75
CA HIS A 304 -24.18 -1.49 -0.65
C HIS A 304 -25.18 -1.31 -1.80
N LEU A 305 -25.24 -0.12 -2.41
CA LEU A 305 -26.17 0.20 -3.51
C LEU A 305 -26.05 -0.76 -4.69
N VAL A 306 -24.87 -1.35 -4.92
CA VAL A 306 -24.66 -2.31 -6.02
C VAL A 306 -25.45 -3.61 -5.84
N PHE A 307 -25.78 -3.98 -4.60
CA PHE A 307 -26.56 -5.19 -4.29
C PHE A 307 -28.07 -4.96 -4.42
N GLU A 308 -28.53 -3.72 -4.40
CA GLU A 308 -29.95 -3.39 -4.53
C GLU A 308 -30.43 -3.62 -5.97
N SER A 309 -31.64 -4.14 -6.14
CA SER A 309 -32.26 -4.29 -7.47
C SER A 309 -32.66 -2.94 -8.04
N VAL A 310 -32.43 -2.73 -9.34
CA VAL A 310 -32.92 -1.55 -10.08
C VAL A 310 -34.35 -1.78 -10.57
N SER A 311 -35.01 -0.71 -11.06
CA SER A 311 -36.37 -0.81 -11.61
C SER A 311 -36.38 -1.75 -12.84
N PRO A 312 -37.50 -2.43 -13.15
CA PRO A 312 -37.55 -3.40 -14.25
C PRO A 312 -37.17 -2.85 -15.63
N ASN A 313 -37.36 -1.54 -15.86
CA ASN A 313 -37.03 -0.88 -17.12
C ASN A 313 -35.62 -0.26 -17.12
N GLN A 314 -34.84 -0.46 -16.05
CA GLN A 314 -33.50 0.09 -15.90
C GLN A 314 -32.45 -1.02 -15.98
N ARG A 315 -31.36 -0.77 -16.72
CA ARG A 315 -30.16 -1.60 -16.67
C ARG A 315 -29.14 -1.01 -15.71
N LYS A 316 -28.60 -1.86 -14.83
CA LYS A 316 -27.53 -1.50 -13.89
C LYS A 316 -26.16 -1.64 -14.55
N ILE A 317 -25.34 -0.58 -14.51
CA ILE A 317 -23.95 -0.56 -14.96
C ILE A 317 -23.05 -0.26 -13.76
N ILE A 318 -22.17 -1.20 -13.41
CA ILE A 318 -21.32 -1.15 -12.22
C ILE A 318 -19.88 -0.94 -12.67
N LEU A 319 -19.25 0.14 -12.21
CA LEU A 319 -17.86 0.50 -12.53
C LEU A 319 -16.98 0.18 -11.32
N SER A 320 -16.15 -0.85 -11.39
CA SER A 320 -15.44 -1.39 -10.22
C SER A 320 -13.95 -1.61 -10.42
N THR A 321 -13.22 -1.68 -9.30
CA THR A 321 -11.83 -2.18 -9.25
C THR A 321 -11.82 -3.67 -8.93
N ASN A 322 -10.66 -4.22 -8.55
CA ASN A 322 -10.53 -5.59 -8.04
C ASN A 322 -11.37 -5.88 -6.77
N ILE A 323 -12.01 -4.88 -6.14
CA ILE A 323 -12.92 -5.08 -5.02
C ILE A 323 -14.09 -6.03 -5.37
N ALA A 324 -14.53 -6.06 -6.63
CA ALA A 324 -15.60 -6.94 -7.10
C ALA A 324 -15.13 -8.35 -7.48
N GLU A 325 -13.82 -8.65 -7.43
CA GLU A 325 -13.21 -9.82 -8.08
C GLU A 325 -13.41 -11.17 -7.38
N THR A 326 -13.25 -11.23 -6.05
CA THR A 326 -13.32 -12.50 -5.29
C THR A 326 -14.44 -12.51 -4.26
N SER A 327 -14.51 -11.48 -3.42
CA SER A 327 -15.29 -11.53 -2.18
C SER A 327 -16.64 -10.79 -2.19
N VAL A 328 -17.02 -10.12 -3.29
CA VAL A 328 -18.30 -9.40 -3.42
C VAL A 328 -19.24 -10.15 -4.36
N THR A 329 -20.48 -10.38 -3.91
CA THR A 329 -21.47 -11.18 -4.66
C THR A 329 -22.64 -10.32 -5.15
N ILE A 330 -22.52 -9.76 -6.35
CA ILE A 330 -23.62 -9.09 -7.03
C ILE A 330 -24.34 -10.13 -7.89
N ASN A 331 -25.62 -10.37 -7.61
CA ASN A 331 -26.36 -11.51 -8.14
C ASN A 331 -26.85 -11.30 -9.58
N ASP A 332 -27.16 -10.07 -9.97
CA ASP A 332 -27.78 -9.73 -11.26
C ASP A 332 -26.79 -9.47 -12.40
N VAL A 333 -25.48 -9.66 -12.16
CA VAL A 333 -24.44 -9.50 -13.19
C VAL A 333 -24.50 -10.63 -14.22
N VAL A 334 -24.57 -10.25 -15.50
CA VAL A 334 -24.60 -11.16 -16.66
C VAL A 334 -23.52 -10.81 -17.67
N TYR A 335 -23.09 -9.54 -17.69
CA TYR A 335 -22.06 -9.04 -18.59
C TYR A 335 -20.87 -8.53 -17.78
N VAL A 336 -19.67 -8.96 -18.15
CA VAL A 336 -18.42 -8.45 -17.58
C VAL A 336 -17.59 -7.81 -18.68
N ILE A 337 -17.14 -6.58 -18.48
CA ILE A 337 -16.17 -5.92 -19.35
C ILE A 337 -14.89 -5.72 -18.52
N ASP A 338 -13.78 -6.29 -18.97
CA ASP A 338 -12.54 -6.35 -18.20
C ASP A 338 -11.42 -5.59 -18.90
N SER A 339 -10.98 -4.47 -18.30
CA SER A 339 -9.78 -3.74 -18.78
C SER A 339 -8.49 -4.56 -18.66
N CYS A 340 -8.54 -5.72 -18.01
CA CYS A 340 -7.42 -6.65 -17.79
C CYS A 340 -6.25 -6.04 -17.00
N ARG A 341 -6.48 -4.88 -16.40
CA ARG A 341 -5.50 -4.09 -15.64
C ARG A 341 -5.93 -3.94 -14.19
N ALA A 342 -4.96 -3.66 -13.33
CA ALA A 342 -5.17 -3.37 -11.93
C ALA A 342 -4.12 -2.38 -11.43
N LYS A 343 -4.46 -1.58 -10.42
CA LYS A 343 -3.49 -0.73 -9.75
C LYS A 343 -2.78 -1.53 -8.65
N GLU A 344 -1.47 -1.61 -8.73
CA GLU A 344 -0.63 -2.35 -7.79
C GLU A 344 0.30 -1.42 -7.03
N LYS A 345 0.43 -1.69 -5.72
CA LYS A 345 1.43 -1.09 -4.86
C LYS A 345 2.75 -1.86 -5.05
N THR A 346 3.73 -1.17 -5.61
CA THR A 346 5.10 -1.67 -5.79
C THR A 346 6.03 -0.95 -4.83
N TYR A 347 7.03 -1.65 -4.33
CA TYR A 347 8.03 -1.10 -3.43
C TYR A 347 9.39 -1.15 -4.12
N THR A 348 10.14 -0.05 -4.02
CA THR A 348 11.50 -0.01 -4.54
C THR A 348 12.48 -0.17 -3.39
N SER A 349 13.18 -1.31 -3.33
CA SER A 349 14.08 -1.67 -2.22
C SER A 349 15.21 -0.66 -1.96
N ARG A 350 15.61 0.12 -2.97
CA ARG A 350 16.69 1.11 -2.83
C ARG A 350 16.31 2.31 -1.95
N ASN A 351 15.06 2.75 -1.99
CA ASN A 351 14.65 4.04 -1.40
C ASN A 351 13.45 3.91 -0.45
N ASN A 352 13.05 2.69 -0.08
CA ASN A 352 11.84 2.39 0.72
C ASN A 352 10.57 3.10 0.21
N MET A 353 10.53 3.41 -1.09
CA MET A 353 9.50 4.23 -1.68
C MET A 353 8.36 3.36 -2.19
N VAL A 354 7.14 3.75 -1.80
CA VAL A 354 5.90 3.20 -2.33
C VAL A 354 5.60 3.86 -3.67
N ARG A 355 5.41 3.05 -4.71
CA ARG A 355 4.96 3.47 -6.03
C ARG A 355 3.70 2.70 -6.42
N TYR A 356 2.64 3.42 -6.77
CA TYR A 356 1.48 2.81 -7.40
C TYR A 356 1.66 2.82 -8.91
N ALA A 357 1.56 1.65 -9.53
CA ALA A 357 1.62 1.47 -10.97
C ALA A 357 0.39 0.70 -11.46
N THR A 358 -0.08 1.03 -12.66
CA THR A 358 -1.09 0.20 -13.34
C THR A 358 -0.37 -0.95 -14.03
N VAL A 359 -0.73 -2.18 -13.69
CA VAL A 359 -0.13 -3.41 -14.22
C VAL A 359 -1.20 -4.30 -14.83
N TRP A 360 -0.78 -5.27 -15.63
CA TRP A 360 -1.66 -6.32 -16.14
C TRP A 360 -2.03 -7.29 -15.03
N ALA A 361 -3.29 -7.72 -14.99
CA ALA A 361 -3.77 -8.72 -14.05
C ALA A 361 -3.33 -10.13 -14.48
N SER A 362 -3.20 -11.07 -13.53
CA SER A 362 -2.85 -12.47 -13.85
C SER A 362 -4.00 -13.21 -14.53
N LYS A 363 -3.71 -14.32 -15.22
CA LYS A 363 -4.73 -15.18 -15.83
C LYS A 363 -5.77 -15.65 -14.82
N THR A 364 -5.34 -15.96 -13.60
CA THR A 364 -6.25 -16.34 -12.50
C THR A 364 -7.21 -15.20 -12.15
N ASN A 365 -6.74 -13.95 -12.07
CA ASN A 365 -7.61 -12.80 -11.83
C ASN A 365 -8.66 -12.63 -12.94
N LEU A 366 -8.24 -12.72 -14.21
CA LEU A 366 -9.15 -12.62 -15.35
C LEU A 366 -10.23 -13.72 -15.35
N ARG A 367 -9.87 -14.96 -15.00
CA ARG A 367 -10.83 -16.06 -14.84
C ARG A 367 -11.83 -15.82 -13.70
N GLN A 368 -11.40 -15.19 -12.61
CA GLN A 368 -12.28 -14.82 -11.50
C GLN A 368 -13.25 -13.70 -11.89
N ARG A 369 -12.76 -12.66 -12.59
CA ARG A 369 -13.57 -11.58 -13.15
C ARG A 369 -14.62 -12.13 -14.13
N ARG A 370 -14.21 -13.00 -15.05
CA ARG A 370 -15.12 -13.73 -15.96
C ARG A 370 -16.20 -14.50 -15.20
N GLY A 371 -15.82 -15.20 -14.13
CA GLY A 371 -16.75 -15.97 -13.30
C GLY A 371 -17.89 -15.15 -12.68
N ARG A 372 -17.80 -13.81 -12.65
CA ARG A 372 -18.86 -12.94 -12.14
C ARG A 372 -20.10 -12.91 -13.00
N ALA A 373 -19.98 -13.14 -14.31
CA ALA A 373 -21.09 -13.19 -15.26
C ALA A 373 -21.88 -14.52 -15.18
N GLY A 374 -21.28 -15.60 -14.70
CA GLY A 374 -21.83 -16.97 -14.76
C GLY A 374 -22.55 -17.43 -13.51
N ARG A 375 -23.01 -16.52 -12.63
CA ARG A 375 -23.55 -16.88 -11.31
C ARG A 375 -25.00 -17.33 -11.32
N VAL A 376 -25.86 -16.59 -12.01
CA VAL A 376 -27.32 -16.82 -12.01
C VAL A 376 -27.86 -17.42 -13.31
N ARG A 377 -27.15 -17.18 -14.42
CA ARG A 377 -27.43 -17.74 -15.75
C ARG A 377 -26.19 -17.63 -16.63
N ASN A 378 -26.28 -18.10 -17.87
CA ASN A 378 -25.22 -17.93 -18.88
C ASN A 378 -24.90 -16.45 -19.04
N GLY A 379 -23.61 -16.13 -19.20
CA GLY A 379 -23.15 -14.74 -19.26
C GLY A 379 -22.07 -14.51 -20.31
N PHE A 380 -21.63 -13.27 -20.40
CA PHE A 380 -20.63 -12.83 -21.37
C PHE A 380 -19.49 -12.08 -20.67
N CYS A 381 -18.27 -12.25 -21.17
CA CYS A 381 -17.09 -11.55 -20.69
C CYS A 381 -16.25 -10.99 -21.84
N TYR A 382 -15.93 -9.71 -21.79
CA TYR A 382 -15.17 -9.01 -22.81
C TYR A 382 -13.81 -8.60 -22.24
N HIS A 383 -12.74 -9.28 -22.66
CA HIS A 383 -11.38 -8.98 -22.23
C HIS A 383 -10.77 -7.93 -23.17
N LEU A 384 -10.47 -6.75 -22.65
CA LEU A 384 -9.80 -5.67 -23.39
C LEU A 384 -8.29 -5.89 -23.42
N CYS A 385 -7.87 -7.07 -23.87
CA CYS A 385 -6.49 -7.42 -24.18
C CYS A 385 -6.48 -8.39 -25.35
N SER A 386 -5.40 -8.43 -26.13
CA SER A 386 -5.27 -9.44 -27.19
C SER A 386 -5.02 -10.83 -26.61
N LYS A 387 -5.37 -11.87 -27.38
CA LYS A 387 -5.08 -13.27 -27.02
C LYS A 387 -3.58 -13.51 -26.86
N LEU A 388 -2.74 -12.97 -27.75
CA LEU A 388 -1.29 -13.01 -27.60
C LEU A 388 -0.85 -12.39 -26.27
N LYS A 389 -1.41 -11.22 -25.91
CA LYS A 389 -1.09 -10.60 -24.63
C LYS A 389 -1.54 -11.49 -23.47
N TYR A 390 -2.74 -12.05 -23.53
CA TYR A 390 -3.27 -12.96 -22.52
C TYR A 390 -2.35 -14.16 -22.30
N GLU A 391 -1.80 -14.75 -23.35
CA GLU A 391 -0.90 -15.90 -23.27
C GLU A 391 0.42 -15.57 -22.55
N THR A 392 0.93 -14.35 -22.69
CA THR A 392 2.13 -13.87 -21.95
C THR A 392 1.87 -13.51 -20.49
N LEU A 393 0.61 -13.41 -20.04
CA LEU A 393 0.30 -13.06 -18.65
C LEU A 393 0.74 -14.15 -17.68
N GLU A 394 1.19 -13.72 -16.50
CA GLU A 394 1.48 -14.60 -15.38
C GLU A 394 0.23 -15.41 -15.00
N GLU A 395 0.42 -16.69 -14.65
CA GLU A 395 -0.69 -17.58 -14.31
C GLU A 395 -1.36 -17.17 -12.98
N CYS A 396 -0.53 -16.90 -11.97
CA CYS A 396 -0.93 -16.49 -10.63
C CYS A 396 -0.06 -15.30 -10.22
N ARG A 397 -0.65 -14.41 -9.42
CA ARG A 397 0.09 -13.30 -8.82
C ARG A 397 1.10 -13.81 -7.80
N GLN A 398 2.29 -13.22 -7.79
CA GLN A 398 3.29 -13.49 -6.76
C GLN A 398 2.78 -13.09 -5.36
N ALA A 399 3.09 -13.92 -4.37
CA ALA A 399 2.73 -13.68 -2.97
C ALA A 399 3.26 -12.33 -2.47
N GLU A 400 2.43 -11.61 -1.70
CA GLU A 400 2.76 -10.25 -1.26
C GLU A 400 4.02 -10.20 -0.37
N MET A 401 4.25 -11.24 0.42
CA MET A 401 5.43 -11.39 1.27
C MET A 401 6.75 -11.34 0.48
N LEU A 402 6.75 -11.70 -0.81
CA LEU A 402 7.95 -11.73 -1.65
C LEU A 402 8.30 -10.35 -2.25
N ARG A 403 7.38 -9.39 -2.21
CA ARG A 403 7.47 -8.12 -2.97
C ARG A 403 7.17 -6.87 -2.13
N THR A 404 7.00 -7.01 -0.82
CA THR A 404 6.70 -5.91 0.10
C THR A 404 7.68 -5.86 1.27
N PRO A 405 7.95 -4.68 1.86
CA PRO A 405 8.79 -4.57 3.04
C PRO A 405 8.20 -5.29 4.24
N LEU A 406 9.07 -5.94 5.02
CA LEU A 406 8.67 -6.87 6.07
C LEU A 406 8.62 -6.24 7.46
N HIS A 407 8.77 -4.91 7.59
CA HIS A 407 8.95 -4.20 8.86
C HIS A 407 7.82 -4.49 9.87
N THR A 408 6.56 -4.32 9.44
CA THR A 408 5.40 -4.55 10.30
C THR A 408 5.25 -6.03 10.68
N ILE A 409 5.59 -6.94 9.78
CA ILE A 409 5.58 -8.39 10.07
C ILE A 409 6.68 -8.74 11.06
N ALA A 410 7.89 -8.19 10.90
CA ALA A 410 8.99 -8.41 11.82
C ALA A 410 8.65 -7.95 13.26
N LEU A 411 8.00 -6.78 13.41
CA LEU A 411 7.47 -6.35 14.71
C LEU A 411 6.41 -7.32 15.27
N ALA A 412 5.47 -7.77 14.43
CA ALA A 412 4.45 -8.73 14.86
C ALA A 412 5.05 -10.07 15.32
N ILE A 413 6.08 -10.58 14.64
CA ILE A 413 6.82 -11.80 15.06
C ILE A 413 7.34 -11.63 16.48
N LYS A 414 7.97 -10.48 16.74
CA LYS A 414 8.60 -10.21 18.03
C LYS A 414 7.58 -9.94 19.13
N LEU A 415 6.50 -9.22 18.83
CA LEU A 415 5.41 -8.96 19.79
C LEU A 415 4.73 -10.26 20.23
N LEU A 416 4.56 -11.20 19.30
CA LEU A 416 3.99 -12.52 19.58
C LEU A 416 5.01 -13.53 20.13
N HIS A 417 6.26 -13.10 20.38
CA HIS A 417 7.36 -13.94 20.86
C HIS A 417 7.59 -15.21 20.02
N LEU A 418 7.50 -15.09 18.70
CA LEU A 418 7.61 -16.22 17.76
C LEU A 418 9.05 -16.55 17.35
N GLY A 419 10.05 -15.94 18.00
CA GLY A 419 11.48 -16.19 17.81
C GLY A 419 12.17 -15.19 16.87
N GLY A 420 13.21 -15.64 16.18
CA GLY A 420 13.94 -14.83 15.20
C GLY A 420 13.12 -14.60 13.93
N VAL A 421 13.18 -13.38 13.37
CA VAL A 421 12.39 -12.97 12.19
C VAL A 421 12.65 -13.90 11.00
N GLY A 422 13.92 -14.12 10.63
CA GLY A 422 14.29 -15.00 9.52
C GLY A 422 13.93 -16.47 9.77
N GLU A 423 14.13 -16.98 10.99
CA GLU A 423 13.78 -18.36 11.33
C GLU A 423 12.27 -18.59 11.21
N PHE A 424 11.46 -17.64 11.69
CA PHE A 424 10.02 -17.72 11.57
C PHE A 424 9.56 -17.65 10.10
N LEU A 425 10.06 -16.68 9.33
CA LEU A 425 9.66 -16.48 7.93
C LEU A 425 10.16 -17.59 7.00
N SER A 426 11.24 -18.30 7.36
CA SER A 426 11.69 -19.50 6.63
C SER A 426 10.65 -20.62 6.62
N LYS A 427 9.69 -20.58 7.56
CA LYS A 427 8.60 -21.56 7.67
C LYS A 427 7.37 -21.16 6.85
N ALA A 428 7.37 -20.02 6.16
CA ALA A 428 6.28 -19.58 5.29
C ALA A 428 5.97 -20.60 4.17
N VAL A 429 4.78 -20.47 3.57
CA VAL A 429 4.40 -21.27 2.39
C VAL A 429 5.42 -21.08 1.27
N GLU A 430 5.82 -19.84 1.03
CA GLU A 430 6.96 -19.45 0.21
C GLU A 430 7.77 -18.40 0.98
N PRO A 431 9.01 -18.72 1.41
CA PRO A 431 9.83 -17.80 2.20
C PRO A 431 10.23 -16.53 1.41
N PRO A 432 10.29 -15.35 2.06
CA PRO A 432 10.77 -14.12 1.44
C PRO A 432 12.28 -14.16 1.17
N PRO A 433 12.78 -13.30 0.26
CA PRO A 433 14.21 -13.13 0.04
C PRO A 433 14.95 -12.74 1.33
N GLU A 434 16.13 -13.32 1.56
CA GLU A 434 16.94 -13.05 2.77
C GLU A 434 17.30 -11.57 2.89
N GLU A 435 17.59 -10.89 1.78
CA GLU A 435 17.87 -9.46 1.75
C GLU A 435 16.72 -8.62 2.32
N ALA A 436 15.47 -8.99 2.04
CA ALA A 436 14.30 -8.29 2.56
C ALA A 436 14.15 -8.48 4.08
N VAL A 437 14.50 -9.67 4.58
CA VAL A 437 14.51 -9.98 6.02
C VAL A 437 15.60 -9.19 6.74
N ILE A 438 16.81 -9.17 6.19
CA ILE A 438 17.95 -8.42 6.75
C ILE A 438 17.64 -6.92 6.73
N GLY A 439 17.12 -6.40 5.63
CA GLY A 439 16.74 -5.00 5.51
C GLY A 439 15.70 -4.59 6.57
N ALA A 440 14.74 -5.46 6.87
CA ALA A 440 13.75 -5.19 7.90
C ALA A 440 14.34 -5.20 9.32
N ASP A 441 15.22 -6.14 9.64
CA ASP A 441 15.90 -6.19 10.94
C ASP A 441 16.80 -4.95 11.15
N LEU A 442 17.55 -4.55 10.12
CA LEU A 442 18.41 -3.37 10.15
C LEU A 442 17.61 -2.07 10.37
N LEU A 443 16.51 -1.88 9.62
CA LEU A 443 15.67 -0.70 9.79
C LEU A 443 15.07 -0.64 11.20
N LEU A 444 14.55 -1.76 11.72
CA LEU A 444 13.94 -1.76 13.05
C LEU A 444 14.96 -1.50 14.17
N ARG A 445 16.22 -1.90 14.00
CA ARG A 445 17.32 -1.50 14.90
C ARG A 445 17.67 -0.02 14.77
N GLU A 446 17.70 0.53 13.55
CA GLU A 446 17.93 1.96 13.30
C GLU A 446 16.83 2.82 13.95
N LEU A 447 15.59 2.32 13.94
CA LEU A 447 14.47 2.95 14.63
C LEU A 447 14.48 2.76 16.14
N SER A 448 15.47 2.06 16.72
CA SER A 448 15.51 1.65 18.13
C SER A 448 14.27 0.85 18.56
N ALA A 449 13.58 0.22 17.61
CA ALA A 449 12.45 -0.68 17.90
C ALA A 449 12.95 -2.07 18.33
N LEU A 450 14.14 -2.46 17.86
CA LEU A 450 14.85 -3.66 18.30
C LEU A 450 16.18 -3.30 18.95
N ASP A 451 16.56 -4.04 19.98
CA ASP A 451 17.84 -3.91 20.65
C ASP A 451 18.99 -4.60 19.88
N SER A 452 20.21 -4.56 20.44
CA SER A 452 21.38 -5.22 19.84
C SER A 452 21.24 -6.74 19.67
N LYS A 453 20.37 -7.39 20.46
CA LYS A 453 20.07 -8.82 20.40
C LYS A 453 18.93 -9.12 19.44
N GLY A 454 18.26 -8.10 18.90
CA GLY A 454 17.11 -8.23 18.02
C GLY A 454 15.80 -8.45 18.78
N GLU A 455 15.74 -8.10 20.07
CA GLU A 455 14.52 -8.17 20.88
C GLU A 455 13.81 -6.81 20.93
N LEU A 456 12.49 -6.81 21.16
CA LEU A 456 11.72 -5.58 21.23
C LEU A 456 12.20 -4.70 22.37
N THR A 457 12.40 -3.42 22.06
CA THR A 457 12.49 -2.35 23.05
C THR A 457 11.09 -1.91 23.47
N GLU A 458 10.99 -1.05 24.48
CA GLU A 458 9.72 -0.45 24.91
C GLU A 458 9.10 0.41 23.79
N LEU A 459 9.93 1.12 23.02
CA LEU A 459 9.48 1.80 21.81
C LEU A 459 8.96 0.78 20.79
N GLY A 460 9.71 -0.31 20.55
CA GLY A 460 9.30 -1.37 19.63
C GLY A 460 7.95 -1.98 19.99
N GLU A 461 7.68 -2.16 21.27
CA GLU A 461 6.41 -2.68 21.79
C GLU A 461 5.24 -1.74 21.47
N VAL A 462 5.44 -0.43 21.66
CA VAL A 462 4.46 0.61 21.24
C VAL A 462 4.24 0.57 19.73
N LEU A 463 5.32 0.53 18.94
CA LEU A 463 5.24 0.49 17.48
C LEU A 463 4.55 -0.78 16.96
N ALA A 464 4.77 -1.94 17.59
CA ALA A 464 4.18 -3.21 17.19
C ALA A 464 2.67 -3.26 17.43
N ARG A 465 2.16 -2.54 18.45
CA ARG A 465 0.72 -2.41 18.70
C ARG A 465 0.05 -1.42 17.75
N LEU A 466 0.78 -0.39 17.34
CA LEU A 466 0.26 0.60 16.41
C LEU A 466 0.01 -0.03 15.03
N PRO A 467 -1.13 0.28 14.39
CA PRO A 467 -1.49 -0.31 13.12
C PRO A 467 -0.86 0.46 11.93
N LEU A 468 0.39 0.90 12.09
CA LEU A 468 1.08 1.85 11.23
C LEU A 468 2.38 1.25 10.70
N ASP A 469 2.94 1.90 9.67
CA ASP A 469 4.35 1.69 9.35
C ASP A 469 5.21 2.13 10.56
N PRO A 470 6.28 1.41 10.94
CA PRO A 470 7.07 1.73 12.12
C PRO A 470 7.63 3.16 12.13
N ILE A 471 7.96 3.72 10.96
CA ILE A 471 8.47 5.10 10.84
C ILE A 471 7.37 6.10 11.21
N LEU A 472 6.16 5.91 10.65
CA LEU A 472 5.00 6.73 10.98
C LEU A 472 4.55 6.56 12.44
N GLY A 473 4.66 5.35 12.98
CA GLY A 473 4.41 5.10 14.40
C GLY A 473 5.39 5.86 15.29
N LYS A 474 6.68 5.87 14.95
CA LYS A 474 7.69 6.60 15.72
C LYS A 474 7.52 8.11 15.60
N MET A 475 7.11 8.61 14.43
CA MET A 475 6.72 10.01 14.23
C MET A 475 5.53 10.39 15.12
N LEU A 476 4.52 9.51 15.24
CA LEU A 476 3.38 9.74 16.12
C LEU A 476 3.79 9.82 17.59
N VAL A 477 4.61 8.87 18.06
CA VAL A 477 5.12 8.88 19.43
C VAL A 477 5.89 10.17 19.72
N LEU A 478 6.80 10.57 18.82
CA LEU A 478 7.53 11.83 18.96
C LEU A 478 6.58 13.04 19.00
N ALA A 479 5.59 13.10 18.11
CA ALA A 479 4.60 14.17 18.10
C ALA A 479 3.79 14.25 19.41
N THR A 480 3.42 13.09 19.97
CA THR A 480 2.68 13.00 21.24
C THR A 480 3.51 13.56 22.40
N ILE A 481 4.78 13.20 22.52
CA ILE A 481 5.62 13.62 23.66
C ILE A 481 6.08 15.08 23.57
N ILE A 482 6.13 15.68 22.37
CA ILE A 482 6.41 17.11 22.19
C ILE A 482 5.14 17.98 22.27
N GLY A 483 3.96 17.38 22.49
CA GLY A 483 2.71 18.11 22.73
C GLY A 483 1.88 18.44 21.49
N VAL A 484 2.13 17.83 20.32
CA VAL A 484 1.32 17.98 19.08
C VAL A 484 0.63 16.69 18.65
N GLY A 485 0.38 15.78 19.61
CA GLY A 485 -0.17 14.44 19.38
C GLY A 485 -1.56 14.43 18.72
N ASP A 486 -2.45 15.36 19.09
CA ASP A 486 -3.80 15.48 18.51
C ASP A 486 -3.76 15.79 17.00
N LEU A 487 -2.93 16.77 16.63
CA LEU A 487 -2.77 17.22 15.25
C LEU A 487 -2.09 16.13 14.40
N MET A 488 -1.04 15.50 14.93
CA MET A 488 -0.35 14.42 14.21
C MET A 488 -1.23 13.17 14.07
N SER A 489 -2.04 12.83 15.08
CA SER A 489 -3.01 11.73 14.99
C SER A 489 -4.03 12.00 13.88
N THR A 490 -4.49 13.26 13.74
CA THR A 490 -5.36 13.68 12.63
C THR A 490 -4.68 13.47 11.28
N LEU A 491 -3.42 13.88 11.17
CA LEU A 491 -2.67 13.81 9.92
C LEU A 491 -2.37 12.39 9.49
N ILE A 492 -1.84 11.55 10.38
CA ILE A 492 -1.56 10.12 10.11
C ILE A 492 -2.85 9.38 9.74
N SER A 493 -3.96 9.72 10.40
CA SER A 493 -5.28 9.18 10.03
C SER A 493 -5.67 9.61 8.62
N ALA A 494 -5.46 10.87 8.26
CA ALA A 494 -5.74 11.39 6.92
C ALA A 494 -4.86 10.76 5.83
N LEU A 495 -3.59 10.46 6.12
CA LEU A 495 -2.68 9.77 5.18
C LEU A 495 -3.13 8.34 4.84
N SER A 496 -4.03 7.74 5.64
CA SER A 496 -4.61 6.43 5.35
C SER A 496 -5.72 6.48 4.28
N PHE A 497 -6.14 7.67 3.87
CA PHE A 497 -7.22 7.89 2.92
C PHE A 497 -6.78 8.87 1.81
N ASN A 498 -7.56 8.96 0.74
CA ASN A 498 -7.40 10.10 -0.16
C ASN A 498 -7.87 11.39 0.52
N PRO A 499 -7.29 12.55 0.14
CA PRO A 499 -7.78 13.85 0.58
C PRO A 499 -9.30 14.00 0.38
N PRO A 500 -10.01 14.64 1.31
CA PRO A 500 -11.47 14.78 1.25
C PRO A 500 -11.93 15.77 0.16
N PHE A 501 -11.02 16.50 -0.49
CA PHE A 501 -11.37 17.48 -1.53
C PHE A 501 -11.92 16.81 -2.78
N ILE A 502 -13.10 17.25 -3.21
CA ILE A 502 -13.73 16.89 -4.48
C ILE A 502 -13.50 18.07 -5.44
N PRO A 503 -12.76 17.90 -6.55
CA PRO A 503 -12.64 18.94 -7.57
C PRO A 503 -14.01 19.27 -8.18
N ASN A 504 -14.30 20.57 -8.36
CA ASN A 504 -15.61 21.03 -8.87
C ASN A 504 -15.85 20.64 -10.34
N ASP A 505 -14.78 20.63 -11.15
CA ASP A 505 -14.86 20.28 -12.56
C ASP A 505 -14.33 18.86 -12.78
N ARG A 506 -15.11 18.02 -13.47
CA ARG A 506 -14.69 16.67 -13.86
C ARG A 506 -13.56 16.69 -14.89
N THR A 507 -13.39 17.80 -15.60
CA THR A 507 -12.35 18.00 -16.62
C THR A 507 -11.07 18.64 -16.05
N ASP A 508 -11.19 19.54 -15.06
CA ASP A 508 -10.05 20.10 -14.33
C ASP A 508 -9.97 19.58 -12.89
N SER A 509 -9.08 18.60 -12.68
CA SER A 509 -8.77 18.01 -11.37
C SER A 509 -8.08 18.96 -10.36
N LYS A 510 -7.94 20.27 -10.66
CA LYS A 510 -7.34 21.24 -9.75
C LYS A 510 -8.31 21.60 -8.61
N LEU A 511 -7.73 21.86 -7.43
CA LEU A 511 -8.48 22.41 -6.31
C LEU A 511 -8.89 23.86 -6.57
N THR A 512 -10.07 24.24 -6.09
CA THR A 512 -10.58 25.62 -6.15
C THR A 512 -9.78 26.55 -5.24
N MET A 513 -9.89 27.87 -5.45
CA MET A 513 -9.25 28.86 -4.56
C MET A 513 -9.74 28.73 -3.11
N GLU A 514 -11.01 28.43 -2.91
CA GLU A 514 -11.57 28.20 -1.57
C GLU A 514 -10.96 26.95 -0.90
N GLN A 515 -10.83 25.84 -1.64
CA GLN A 515 -10.18 24.63 -1.13
C GLN A 515 -8.69 24.86 -0.84
N ARG A 516 -8.00 25.67 -1.65
CA ARG A 516 -6.60 26.03 -1.43
C ARG A 516 -6.42 26.94 -0.22
N SER A 517 -7.43 27.74 0.12
CA SER A 517 -7.35 28.70 1.23
C SER A 517 -7.08 28.03 2.59
N PHE A 518 -7.45 26.76 2.75
CA PHE A 518 -7.12 25.97 3.94
C PHE A 518 -5.61 25.79 4.16
N SER A 519 -4.79 25.89 3.12
CA SER A 519 -3.32 25.90 3.26
C SER A 519 -2.77 27.23 3.79
N GLY A 520 -3.56 28.31 3.73
CA GLY A 520 -3.17 29.65 4.13
C GLY A 520 -1.87 30.10 3.47
N ARG A 521 -0.87 30.44 4.29
CA ARG A 521 0.50 30.82 3.85
C ARG A 521 1.52 29.71 4.05
N ARG A 522 1.07 28.48 4.32
CA ARG A 522 1.95 27.35 4.70
C ARG A 522 2.42 26.50 3.53
N PHE A 523 1.82 26.66 2.34
CA PHE A 523 2.18 25.91 1.12
C PHE A 523 2.25 24.40 1.36
N SER A 524 1.22 23.87 2.03
CA SER A 524 1.19 22.50 2.52
C SER A 524 -0.18 21.86 2.36
N ASP A 525 -0.23 20.76 1.62
CA ASP A 525 -1.40 19.88 1.54
C ASP A 525 -1.76 19.31 2.92
N HIS A 526 -0.75 18.90 3.69
CA HIS A 526 -0.92 18.32 5.02
C HIS A 526 -1.58 19.29 6.02
N ILE A 527 -1.10 20.54 6.10
CA ILE A 527 -1.73 21.57 6.92
C ILE A 527 -3.15 21.88 6.44
N ALA A 528 -3.39 21.95 5.12
CA ALA A 528 -4.73 22.13 4.59
C ALA A 528 -5.70 21.04 5.06
N LEU A 529 -5.25 19.78 5.13
CA LEU A 529 -6.05 18.67 5.66
C LEU A 529 -6.40 18.85 7.14
N ILE A 530 -5.45 19.30 7.97
CA ILE A 530 -5.70 19.55 9.39
C ILE A 530 -6.71 20.69 9.56
N CYS A 531 -6.55 21.79 8.82
CA CYS A 531 -7.48 22.92 8.87
C CYS A 531 -8.91 22.52 8.46
N VAL A 532 -9.05 21.79 7.35
CA VAL A 532 -10.36 21.26 6.91
C VAL A 532 -10.98 20.38 7.99
N PHE A 533 -10.20 19.48 8.59
CA PHE A 533 -10.71 18.57 9.61
C PHE A 533 -11.17 19.31 10.87
N ASN A 534 -10.40 20.31 11.33
CA ASN A 534 -10.74 21.12 12.50
C ASN A 534 -12.01 21.95 12.25
N GLU A 535 -12.13 22.62 11.10
CA GLU A 535 -13.32 23.39 10.77
C GLU A 535 -14.56 22.50 10.55
N TRP A 536 -14.40 21.34 9.91
CA TRP A 536 -15.48 20.36 9.77
C TRP A 536 -15.96 19.81 11.13
N ARG A 537 -15.02 19.54 12.05
CA ARG A 537 -15.35 19.11 13.41
C ARG A 537 -16.18 20.17 14.13
N ASP A 538 -15.80 21.44 14.00
CA ASP A 538 -16.54 22.55 14.62
C ASP A 538 -17.94 22.68 13.99
N ALA A 539 -18.07 22.48 12.67
CA ALA A 539 -19.37 22.41 12.00
C ALA A 539 -20.24 21.24 12.49
N CYS A 540 -19.64 20.09 12.84
CA CYS A 540 -20.37 18.96 13.43
C CYS A 540 -20.99 19.30 14.79
N VAL A 541 -20.36 20.16 15.59
CA VAL A 541 -20.93 20.66 16.86
C VAL A 541 -22.22 21.44 16.62
N GLY A 542 -22.30 22.13 15.47
CA GLY A 542 -23.48 22.86 15.00
C GLY A 542 -24.63 21.97 14.50
N GLY A 543 -24.45 20.65 14.45
CA GLY A 543 -25.44 19.66 14.01
C GLY A 543 -25.32 19.28 12.52
N ILE A 544 -26.13 18.29 12.12
CA ILE A 544 -26.05 17.65 10.78
C ILE A 544 -26.27 18.64 9.63
N GLY A 545 -27.11 19.68 9.84
CA GLY A 545 -27.34 20.72 8.84
C GLY A 545 -26.07 21.52 8.54
N GLN A 546 -25.41 22.06 9.57
CA GLN A 546 -24.18 22.85 9.41
C GLN A 546 -23.01 22.02 8.87
N GLU A 547 -22.90 20.75 9.30
CA GLU A 547 -21.93 19.81 8.73
C GLU A 547 -22.13 19.64 7.22
N ARG A 548 -23.39 19.45 6.80
CA ARG A 548 -23.75 19.28 5.39
C ARG A 548 -23.45 20.54 4.59
N ASP A 549 -23.86 21.70 5.09
CA ASP A 549 -23.63 22.99 4.43
C ASP A 549 -22.12 23.27 4.28
N PHE A 550 -21.31 22.94 5.29
CA PHE A 550 -19.85 23.04 5.21
C PHE A 550 -19.25 22.13 4.13
N CYS A 551 -19.65 20.86 4.10
CA CYS A 551 -19.15 19.91 3.11
C CYS A 551 -19.58 20.29 1.69
N GLU A 552 -20.82 20.76 1.50
CA GLU A 552 -21.32 21.22 0.19
C GLU A 552 -20.57 22.48 -0.27
N ARG A 553 -20.39 23.47 0.62
CA ARG A 553 -19.68 24.72 0.30
C ARG A 553 -18.26 24.47 -0.21
N TYR A 554 -17.49 23.63 0.48
CA TYR A 554 -16.08 23.38 0.12
C TYR A 554 -15.88 22.14 -0.76
N SER A 555 -16.96 21.51 -1.22
CA SER A 555 -16.95 20.28 -2.01
C SER A 555 -16.06 19.21 -1.37
N LEU A 556 -16.49 18.73 -0.20
CA LEU A 556 -15.75 17.77 0.63
C LEU A 556 -16.48 16.43 0.73
N ASN A 557 -15.71 15.33 0.74
CA ASN A 557 -16.22 14.01 1.03
C ASN A 557 -16.41 13.82 2.53
N ARG A 558 -17.65 13.99 2.99
CA ARG A 558 -18.07 13.81 4.38
C ARG A 558 -17.70 12.44 4.97
N MET A 559 -17.78 11.37 4.18
CA MET A 559 -17.52 10.01 4.65
C MET A 559 -16.03 9.79 4.94
N VAL A 560 -15.14 10.42 4.16
CA VAL A 560 -13.70 10.42 4.44
C VAL A 560 -13.41 11.14 5.76
N LEU A 561 -14.04 12.28 6.03
CA LEU A 561 -13.83 13.04 7.27
C LEU A 561 -14.26 12.25 8.52
N HIS A 562 -15.42 11.58 8.49
CA HIS A 562 -15.83 10.65 9.55
C HIS A 562 -14.85 9.48 9.70
N SER A 563 -14.36 8.93 8.59
CA SER A 563 -13.38 7.84 8.63
C SER A 563 -12.06 8.30 9.28
N ILE A 564 -11.57 9.50 8.96
CA ILE A 564 -10.40 10.11 9.60
C ILE A 564 -10.63 10.26 11.10
N ARG A 565 -11.79 10.76 11.53
CA ARG A 565 -12.14 10.89 12.95
C ARG A 565 -12.10 9.55 13.67
N ASN A 566 -12.69 8.50 13.08
CA ASN A 566 -12.73 7.17 13.67
C ASN A 566 -11.33 6.56 13.80
N VAL A 567 -10.47 6.71 12.79
CA VAL A 567 -9.08 6.25 12.84
C VAL A 567 -8.29 7.01 13.89
N LYS A 568 -8.44 8.35 13.94
CA LYS A 568 -7.79 9.22 14.93
C LYS A 568 -8.12 8.76 16.35
N GLN A 569 -9.40 8.59 16.66
CA GLN A 569 -9.85 8.16 17.98
C GLN A 569 -9.29 6.79 18.37
N GLN A 570 -9.11 5.87 17.41
CA GLN A 570 -8.56 4.55 17.70
C GLN A 570 -7.04 4.56 17.88
N LEU A 571 -6.31 5.38 17.13
CA LEU A 571 -4.88 5.57 17.38
C LEU A 571 -4.65 6.14 18.78
N ILE A 572 -5.43 7.16 19.16
CA ILE A 572 -5.40 7.73 20.52
C ILE A 572 -5.79 6.67 21.55
N HIS A 573 -6.85 5.89 21.32
CA HIS A 573 -7.26 4.81 22.21
C HIS A 573 -6.15 3.77 22.42
N ILE A 574 -5.42 3.35 21.38
CA ILE A 574 -4.30 2.41 21.51
C ILE A 574 -3.17 3.05 22.32
N LEU A 575 -2.80 4.30 22.03
CA LEU A 575 -1.73 4.98 22.77
C LEU A 575 -2.08 5.17 24.24
N VAL A 576 -3.33 5.53 24.55
CA VAL A 576 -3.77 5.80 25.92
C VAL A 576 -4.05 4.51 26.69
N ASN A 577 -4.86 3.60 26.15
CA ASN A 577 -5.36 2.44 26.90
C ASN A 577 -4.43 1.23 26.83
N GLU A 578 -3.75 1.01 25.70
CA GLU A 578 -2.85 -0.13 25.52
C GLU A 578 -1.40 0.24 25.81
N CYS A 579 -0.95 1.42 25.38
CA CYS A 579 0.42 1.90 25.57
C CYS A 579 0.60 2.84 26.78
N ARG A 580 -0.49 3.16 27.50
CA ARG A 580 -0.50 3.91 28.78
C ARG A 580 -0.01 5.36 28.71
N PHE A 581 -0.02 5.99 27.54
CA PHE A 581 0.24 7.43 27.44
C PHE A 581 -0.91 8.24 28.08
N PRO A 582 -0.62 9.34 28.80
CA PRO A 582 -1.64 10.22 29.36
C PRO A 582 -2.56 10.80 28.27
N GLU A 583 -3.87 10.81 28.56
CA GLU A 583 -4.88 11.43 27.68
C GLU A 583 -4.63 12.94 27.48
N SER A 584 -3.99 13.60 28.46
CA SER A 584 -3.59 15.01 28.42
C SER A 584 -2.69 15.35 27.22
N LEU A 585 -1.90 14.40 26.72
CA LEU A 585 -1.01 14.59 25.56
C LEU A 585 -1.76 14.70 24.22
N PHE A 586 -3.07 14.42 24.23
CA PHE A 586 -3.96 14.52 23.07
C PHE A 586 -4.99 15.64 23.23
N ALA A 587 -4.71 16.61 24.09
CA ALA A 587 -5.53 17.81 24.20
C ALA A 587 -5.64 18.52 22.84
N GLU A 588 -6.85 19.00 22.51
CA GLU A 588 -7.11 19.63 21.23
C GLU A 588 -6.35 20.95 21.09
N ILE A 589 -5.69 21.13 19.94
CA ILE A 589 -4.88 22.32 19.65
C ILE A 589 -5.54 23.11 18.53
N ARG A 590 -5.75 24.40 18.77
CA ARG A 590 -6.15 25.35 17.72
C ARG A 590 -4.90 25.84 17.00
N ILE A 591 -4.94 25.79 15.68
CA ILE A 591 -3.83 26.22 14.83
C ILE A 591 -4.22 27.39 13.93
N SER A 592 -3.23 28.18 13.52
CA SER A 592 -3.36 29.19 12.47
C SER A 592 -2.56 28.81 11.22
N ASN A 593 -3.24 28.79 10.08
CA ASN A 593 -2.61 28.63 8.76
C ASN A 593 -2.18 29.97 8.13
N THR A 594 -2.53 31.10 8.74
CA THR A 594 -2.23 32.45 8.21
C THR A 594 -1.25 33.23 9.07
N GLN A 595 -1.25 33.02 10.38
CA GLN A 595 -0.32 33.62 11.34
C GLN A 595 0.83 32.64 11.66
N PRO A 596 1.97 33.14 12.17
CA PRO A 596 3.00 32.30 12.76
C PRO A 596 2.41 31.41 13.85
N ASP A 597 2.78 30.14 13.84
CA ASP A 597 2.24 29.09 14.72
C ASP A 597 3.28 27.98 14.80
N THR A 598 3.88 27.81 15.97
CA THR A 598 4.96 26.86 16.22
C THR A 598 4.50 25.42 16.11
N ASN A 599 3.23 25.10 16.41
CA ASN A 599 2.71 23.74 16.29
C ASN A 599 2.66 23.32 14.82
N VAL A 600 2.26 24.24 13.93
CA VAL A 600 2.26 24.00 12.49
C VAL A 600 3.69 23.79 11.97
N ASP A 601 4.63 24.59 12.44
CA ASP A 601 6.06 24.50 12.07
C ASP A 601 6.67 23.17 12.51
N LEU A 602 6.38 22.72 13.74
CA LEU A 602 6.77 21.41 14.26
C LEU A 602 6.16 20.27 13.41
N ILE A 603 4.89 20.35 13.05
CA ILE A 603 4.25 19.31 12.21
C ILE A 603 4.94 19.18 10.85
N ILE A 604 5.25 20.30 10.20
CA ILE A 604 5.99 20.29 8.91
C ILE A 604 7.36 19.64 9.09
N SER A 605 8.03 19.90 10.20
CA SER A 605 9.34 19.32 10.53
C SER A 605 9.24 17.81 10.78
N LEU A 606 8.20 17.37 11.51
CA LEU A 606 7.93 15.95 11.73
C LEU A 606 7.51 15.22 10.44
N LEU A 607 6.88 15.90 9.49
CA LEU A 607 6.63 15.31 8.16
C LEU A 607 7.94 14.98 7.44
N VAL A 608 8.98 15.79 7.60
CA VAL A 608 10.33 15.42 7.10
C VAL A 608 10.79 14.13 7.75
N TYR A 609 10.65 14.02 9.08
CA TYR A 609 11.03 12.82 9.83
C TYR A 609 10.31 11.55 9.33
N GLY A 610 8.99 11.63 9.14
CA GLY A 610 8.19 10.47 8.78
C GLY A 610 8.20 10.09 7.30
N LEU A 611 8.52 11.04 6.41
CA LEU A 611 8.41 10.86 4.97
C LEU A 611 9.74 10.89 4.22
N TYR A 612 10.87 11.25 4.85
CA TYR A 612 12.19 11.11 4.23
C TYR A 612 12.42 9.64 3.80
N PRO A 613 12.98 9.35 2.61
CA PRO A 613 13.66 10.24 1.65
C PRO A 613 12.75 10.88 0.57
N ASN A 614 11.44 10.96 0.78
CA ASN A 614 10.49 11.53 -0.18
C ASN A 614 10.57 13.06 -0.23
N VAL A 615 11.70 13.57 -0.73
CA VAL A 615 11.98 14.99 -0.91
C VAL A 615 12.10 15.31 -2.39
N CYS A 616 11.60 16.46 -2.79
CA CYS A 616 11.77 16.98 -4.13
C CYS A 616 12.10 18.48 -4.15
N TYR A 617 12.76 18.89 -5.23
CA TYR A 617 13.15 20.26 -5.50
C TYR A 617 12.29 20.85 -6.61
N PHE A 618 11.62 21.95 -6.33
CA PHE A 618 10.79 22.68 -7.27
C PHE A 618 11.64 23.41 -8.30
N ARG A 619 11.33 23.18 -9.59
CA ARG A 619 11.96 23.89 -10.71
C ARG A 619 11.09 25.05 -11.17
N ASN A 620 10.01 24.74 -11.87
CA ASN A 620 9.10 25.71 -12.46
C ASN A 620 7.77 25.06 -12.89
N GLY A 621 6.71 25.86 -13.00
CA GLY A 621 5.37 25.36 -13.29
C GLY A 621 4.94 24.26 -12.31
N ARG A 622 4.77 23.02 -12.78
CA ARG A 622 4.51 21.85 -11.91
C ARG A 622 5.70 20.92 -11.78
N ARG A 623 6.84 21.22 -12.39
CA ARG A 623 8.00 20.32 -12.49
C ARG A 623 8.82 20.33 -11.20
N VAL A 624 9.12 19.14 -10.70
CA VAL A 624 9.98 18.91 -9.54
C VAL A 624 11.02 17.85 -9.85
N PHE A 625 12.16 17.90 -9.18
CA PHE A 625 13.19 16.86 -9.22
C PHE A 625 13.19 16.11 -7.90
N THR A 626 13.03 14.80 -7.95
CA THR A 626 13.17 13.94 -6.77
C THR A 626 14.65 13.71 -6.43
N LEU A 627 14.97 13.19 -5.25
CA LEU A 627 16.37 12.88 -4.86
C LEU A 627 17.05 11.88 -5.81
N GLU A 628 16.28 11.05 -6.51
CA GLU A 628 16.76 10.16 -7.58
C GLU A 628 17.12 10.92 -8.88
N LEU A 629 17.07 12.26 -8.87
CA LEU A 629 17.20 13.13 -10.04
C LEU A 629 16.15 12.85 -11.14
N ALA A 630 15.10 12.10 -10.82
CA ALA A 630 13.99 11.86 -11.73
C ALA A 630 13.04 13.07 -11.74
N THR A 631 12.69 13.51 -12.95
CA THR A 631 11.67 14.53 -13.18
C THR A 631 10.29 13.99 -12.80
N ALA A 632 9.56 14.75 -12.00
CA ALA A 632 8.18 14.48 -11.61
C ALA A 632 7.34 15.75 -11.66
N LEU A 633 6.02 15.60 -11.49
CA LEU A 633 5.09 16.72 -11.42
C LEU A 633 4.42 16.83 -10.04
N ILE A 634 4.16 18.04 -9.58
CA ILE A 634 3.20 18.29 -8.49
C ILE A 634 1.83 17.77 -8.95
N ASN A 635 1.19 16.91 -8.16
CA ASN A 635 -0.13 16.39 -8.49
C ASN A 635 -1.16 17.53 -8.65
N LYS A 636 -2.07 17.41 -9.63
CA LYS A 636 -3.05 18.46 -9.94
C LYS A 636 -3.96 18.82 -8.75
N GLN A 637 -4.19 17.87 -7.84
CA GLN A 637 -5.00 18.05 -6.63
C GLN A 637 -4.22 18.64 -5.45
N SER A 638 -2.99 19.09 -5.65
CA SER A 638 -2.23 19.76 -4.59
C SER A 638 -2.59 21.24 -4.50
N VAL A 639 -2.61 21.78 -3.28
CA VAL A 639 -2.71 23.23 -3.02
C VAL A 639 -1.52 24.00 -3.59
N ASN A 640 -0.40 23.29 -3.84
CA ASN A 640 0.86 23.85 -4.34
C ASN A 640 0.95 23.89 -5.87
N VAL A 641 -0.13 23.62 -6.61
CA VAL A 641 -0.12 23.79 -8.07
C VAL A 641 -0.18 25.28 -8.42
N PRO A 642 0.80 25.86 -9.14
CA PRO A 642 0.74 27.29 -9.50
C PRO A 642 -0.47 27.61 -10.38
N LEU A 643 -1.10 28.77 -10.12
CA LEU A 643 -2.37 29.16 -10.73
C LEU A 643 -2.23 29.63 -12.19
N ASP A 644 -1.21 30.43 -12.47
CA ASP A 644 -1.20 31.22 -13.71
C ASP A 644 -0.32 30.65 -14.84
N GLY A 645 0.27 29.47 -14.65
CA GLY A 645 1.24 28.91 -15.61
C GLY A 645 2.48 29.79 -15.84
N SER A 646 2.56 30.95 -15.18
CA SER A 646 3.68 31.87 -15.24
C SER A 646 4.82 31.33 -14.40
N ASP A 647 6.03 31.35 -14.96
CA ASP A 647 7.28 30.99 -14.27
C ASP A 647 7.64 31.97 -13.14
N ALA A 648 6.76 32.92 -12.79
CA ALA A 648 7.04 34.04 -11.89
C ALA A 648 6.80 33.75 -10.39
N PHE A 649 5.96 32.75 -10.04
CA PHE A 649 5.70 32.44 -8.64
C PHE A 649 6.88 31.67 -8.01
N THR A 650 7.44 32.20 -6.93
CA THR A 650 8.51 31.56 -6.16
C THR A 650 8.00 31.14 -4.79
N PHE A 651 8.15 29.84 -4.49
CA PHE A 651 7.89 29.33 -3.15
C PHE A 651 8.93 29.84 -2.15
N PRO A 652 8.58 29.94 -0.85
CA PRO A 652 9.54 30.40 0.17
C PRO A 652 10.79 29.53 0.25
N SER A 653 10.62 28.22 0.13
CA SER A 653 11.70 27.26 -0.12
C SER A 653 11.45 26.53 -1.44
N ARG A 654 12.51 26.08 -2.12
CA ARG A 654 12.36 25.19 -3.28
C ARG A 654 12.24 23.72 -2.90
N LEU A 655 12.38 23.38 -1.61
CA LEU A 655 12.30 22.01 -1.14
C LEU A 655 10.88 21.66 -0.68
N PHE A 656 10.45 20.47 -1.02
CA PHE A 656 9.20 19.89 -0.57
C PHE A 656 9.43 18.46 -0.06
N VAL A 657 8.71 18.09 0.98
CA VAL A 657 8.49 16.68 1.33
C VAL A 657 7.14 16.24 0.75
N PHE A 658 7.02 14.98 0.34
CA PHE A 658 5.80 14.42 -0.23
C PHE A 658 5.48 13.02 0.33
N SER A 659 4.21 12.62 0.36
CA SER A 659 3.82 11.33 0.94
C SER A 659 3.94 10.17 -0.03
N GLU A 660 3.59 10.39 -1.30
CA GLU A 660 3.52 9.31 -2.29
C GLU A 660 3.99 9.75 -3.69
N LYS A 661 4.62 8.81 -4.41
CA LYS A 661 4.94 8.93 -5.83
C LYS A 661 3.94 8.10 -6.64
N LEU A 662 3.06 8.77 -7.38
CA LEU A 662 2.14 8.12 -8.30
C LEU A 662 2.76 8.07 -9.69
N GLN A 663 2.89 6.88 -10.26
CA GLN A 663 3.28 6.73 -11.65
C GLN A 663 2.05 6.40 -12.51
N SER A 664 1.69 7.34 -13.38
CA SER A 664 0.78 7.09 -14.51
C SER A 664 1.58 7.24 -15.81
N LYS A 665 1.05 7.91 -16.85
CA LYS A 665 1.84 8.36 -18.01
C LYS A 665 3.00 9.26 -17.59
N VAL A 666 2.83 10.03 -16.50
CA VAL A 666 3.86 10.89 -15.92
C VAL A 666 3.96 10.61 -14.43
N ILE A 667 5.17 10.69 -13.89
CA ILE A 667 5.42 10.59 -12.45
C ILE A 667 4.89 11.86 -11.76
N SER A 668 4.09 11.70 -10.71
CA SER A 668 3.63 12.82 -9.89
C SER A 668 3.83 12.58 -8.39
N CYS A 669 4.22 13.64 -7.67
CA CYS A 669 4.30 13.67 -6.22
C CYS A 669 2.94 14.12 -5.66
N LYS A 670 2.43 13.41 -4.65
CA LYS A 670 1.17 13.72 -3.96
C LYS A 670 1.40 14.17 -2.53
N GLN A 671 0.50 15.02 -2.04
CA GLN A 671 0.50 15.56 -0.67
C GLN A 671 1.85 16.18 -0.33
N LEU A 672 2.10 17.39 -0.82
CA LEU A 672 3.36 18.09 -0.63
C LEU A 672 3.29 19.12 0.49
N SER A 673 4.38 19.27 1.23
CA SER A 673 4.60 20.38 2.18
C SER A 673 5.90 21.08 1.86
N ASN A 674 5.88 22.41 1.79
CA ASN A 674 7.09 23.21 1.65
C ASN A 674 7.93 23.08 2.93
N ILE A 675 9.21 22.74 2.78
CA ILE A 675 10.12 22.51 3.91
C ILE A 675 11.36 23.38 3.80
N THR A 676 12.00 23.67 4.93
CA THR A 676 13.26 24.42 4.95
C THR A 676 14.48 23.48 4.94
N PRO A 677 15.66 23.96 4.50
CA PRO A 677 16.91 23.21 4.63
C PRO A 677 17.25 22.81 6.08
N LEU A 678 16.85 23.61 7.07
CA LEU A 678 17.10 23.31 8.49
C LEU A 678 16.24 22.14 8.98
N GLN A 679 14.96 22.11 8.58
CA GLN A 679 14.07 20.98 8.87
C GLN A 679 14.61 19.70 8.24
N LEU A 680 15.10 19.79 7.00
CA LEU A 680 15.75 18.68 6.31
C LEU A 680 17.03 18.20 7.01
N LEU A 681 17.86 19.12 7.49
CA LEU A 681 19.08 18.79 8.24
C LEU A 681 18.76 18.14 9.59
N LEU A 682 17.71 18.59 10.28
CA LEU A 682 17.38 18.10 11.62
C LEU A 682 16.72 16.72 11.55
N PHE A 683 15.71 16.56 10.70
CA PHE A 683 14.83 15.39 10.70
C PHE A 683 14.98 14.46 9.50
N GLY A 684 15.63 14.90 8.41
CA GLY A 684 15.92 14.05 7.25
C GLY A 684 17.39 13.62 7.21
N SER A 685 17.78 12.93 6.14
CA SER A 685 19.15 12.45 5.82
C SER A 685 19.77 11.47 6.83
N HIS A 686 20.40 10.41 6.35
CA HIS A 686 21.12 9.45 7.19
C HIS A 686 22.61 9.83 7.37
N LYS A 687 23.16 10.59 6.42
CA LYS A 687 24.57 10.93 6.29
C LYS A 687 24.74 12.42 6.03
N VAL A 688 25.56 13.07 6.86
CA VAL A 688 25.91 14.48 6.72
C VAL A 688 27.43 14.61 6.64
N GLU A 689 27.94 15.10 5.52
CA GLU A 689 29.37 15.27 5.29
C GLU A 689 29.74 16.75 5.12
N CYS A 690 30.90 17.13 5.63
CA CYS A 690 31.53 18.38 5.25
C CYS A 690 32.08 18.23 3.83
N HIS A 691 31.55 18.99 2.88
CA HIS A 691 32.03 18.95 1.50
C HIS A 691 33.09 20.04 1.26
N ARG A 692 32.87 21.24 1.80
CA ARG A 692 33.77 22.41 1.79
C ARG A 692 33.60 23.17 3.11
N MET A 693 34.48 24.11 3.46
CA MET A 693 34.39 24.85 4.74
C MET A 693 33.01 25.52 4.95
N ASP A 694 32.36 25.96 3.88
CA ASP A 694 31.05 26.63 3.93
C ASP A 694 29.89 25.81 3.34
N CYS A 695 30.10 24.51 3.06
CA CYS A 695 29.06 23.66 2.49
C CYS A 695 29.04 22.27 3.13
N ILE A 696 27.84 21.81 3.44
CA ILE A 696 27.55 20.44 3.86
C ILE A 696 26.82 19.68 2.75
N ARG A 697 26.95 18.37 2.77
CA ARG A 697 26.26 17.46 1.85
C ARG A 697 25.44 16.45 2.63
N LEU A 698 24.16 16.31 2.27
CA LEU A 698 23.24 15.33 2.83
C LEU A 698 23.03 14.17 1.86
N ASP A 699 23.18 12.94 2.36
CA ASP A 699 22.95 11.67 1.64
C ASP A 699 23.53 11.66 0.23
N ASP A 700 24.73 12.25 0.09
CA ASP A 700 25.51 12.39 -1.14
C ASP A 700 24.85 13.20 -2.28
N VAL A 701 23.59 13.65 -2.10
CA VAL A 701 22.78 14.28 -3.15
C VAL A 701 22.58 15.77 -2.92
N ILE A 702 22.27 16.19 -1.69
CA ILE A 702 21.80 17.56 -1.41
C ILE A 702 22.95 18.38 -0.85
N VAL A 703 23.44 19.37 -1.58
CA VAL A 703 24.46 20.31 -1.07
C VAL A 703 23.78 21.54 -0.52
N MET A 704 24.12 21.90 0.72
CA MET A 704 23.60 23.08 1.39
C MET A 704 24.76 23.97 1.82
N LYS A 705 24.67 25.26 1.50
CA LYS A 705 25.62 26.27 1.97
C LYS A 705 25.36 26.53 3.46
N MET A 706 26.25 26.04 4.31
CA MET A 706 26.13 26.13 5.76
C MET A 706 27.49 25.89 6.42
N ASP A 707 27.78 26.64 7.48
CA ASP A 707 28.95 26.39 8.33
C ASP A 707 28.87 24.98 8.94
N ALA A 708 29.97 24.23 8.83
CA ALA A 708 30.01 22.85 9.28
C ALA A 708 29.84 22.70 10.80
N GLN A 709 30.27 23.68 11.61
CA GLN A 709 30.09 23.62 13.06
C GLN A 709 28.64 23.85 13.46
N VAL A 710 27.95 24.80 12.82
CA VAL A 710 26.50 25.00 13.03
C VAL A 710 25.74 23.75 12.64
N ALA A 711 26.06 23.16 11.48
CA ALA A 711 25.44 21.93 11.03
C ALA A 711 25.64 20.77 12.02
N ALA A 712 26.87 20.60 12.53
CA ALA A 712 27.18 19.58 13.52
C ALA A 712 26.38 19.76 14.83
N ARG A 713 26.15 21.01 15.27
CA ARG A 713 25.33 21.31 16.45
C ARG A 713 23.85 20.93 16.24
N ILE A 714 23.30 21.20 15.05
CA ILE A 714 21.91 20.81 14.72
C ILE A 714 21.79 19.29 14.67
N VAL A 715 22.72 18.60 14.00
CA VAL A 715 22.73 17.14 13.90
C VAL A 715 22.91 16.48 15.27
N ALA A 716 23.67 17.12 16.18
CA ALA A 716 23.83 16.65 17.55
C ALA A 716 22.54 16.67 18.39
N LEU A 717 21.46 17.28 17.91
CA LEU A 717 20.14 17.18 18.55
C LEU A 717 19.45 15.84 18.29
N ARG A 718 19.78 15.13 17.19
CA ARG A 718 19.09 13.87 16.85
C ARG A 718 19.23 12.80 17.94
N PRO A 719 20.41 12.53 18.53
CA PRO A 719 20.52 11.60 19.65
C PRO A 719 19.74 12.08 20.89
N CYS A 720 19.58 13.39 21.10
CA CYS A 720 18.77 13.93 22.19
C CYS A 720 17.28 13.66 21.98
N ILE A 721 16.78 13.83 20.75
CA ILE A 721 15.41 13.48 20.36
C ILE A 721 15.18 11.98 20.56
N GLU A 722 16.11 11.15 20.11
CA GLU A 722 16.02 9.70 20.25
C GLU A 722 15.96 9.29 21.73
N ALA A 723 16.84 9.86 22.55
CA ALA A 723 16.86 9.61 23.98
C ALA A 723 15.58 10.09 24.66
N PHE A 724 14.96 11.17 24.19
CA PHE A 724 13.67 11.64 24.69
C PHE A 724 12.55 10.63 24.39
N ILE A 725 12.47 10.13 23.15
CA ILE A 725 11.50 9.09 22.76
C ILE A 725 11.65 7.85 23.65
N VAL A 726 12.88 7.34 23.80
CA VAL A 726 13.14 6.13 24.58
C VAL A 726 12.75 6.33 26.05
N ARG A 727 13.12 7.46 26.68
CA ARG A 727 12.71 7.78 28.06
C ARG A 727 11.19 7.83 28.21
N SER A 728 10.49 8.46 27.27
CA SER A 728 9.03 8.54 27.30
C SER A 728 8.36 7.18 27.11
N CYS A 729 8.94 6.27 26.32
CA CYS A 729 8.41 4.92 26.16
C CYS A 729 8.71 3.98 27.35
N LEU A 730 9.79 4.24 28.11
CA LEU A 730 10.09 3.50 29.34
C LEU A 730 9.08 3.76 30.46
N HIS A 731 8.59 5.00 30.55
CA HIS A 731 7.62 5.43 31.57
C HIS A 731 6.47 6.23 30.93
N PRO A 732 5.65 5.59 30.07
CA PRO A 732 4.63 6.29 29.27
C PRO A 732 3.62 7.03 30.14
N GLU A 733 3.26 6.49 31.31
CA GLU A 733 2.33 7.10 32.27
C GLU A 733 2.79 8.46 32.82
N SER A 734 4.08 8.79 32.69
CA SER A 734 4.69 10.03 33.16
C SER A 734 5.14 10.94 32.02
N ALA A 735 4.78 10.63 30.77
CA ALA A 735 5.25 11.36 29.59
C ALA A 735 4.76 12.82 29.54
N ASP A 736 3.72 13.19 30.31
CA ASP A 736 3.28 14.58 30.48
C ASP A 736 4.16 15.39 31.47
N SER A 737 4.93 14.70 32.31
CA SER A 737 5.80 15.27 33.33
C SER A 737 7.20 15.52 32.76
N ILE A 738 7.28 16.47 31.81
CA ILE A 738 8.48 16.75 31.02
C ILE A 738 9.60 17.35 31.89
N SER A 739 10.81 16.79 31.79
CA SER A 739 12.01 17.29 32.48
C SER A 739 12.42 18.68 31.98
N ASP A 740 13.17 19.44 32.79
CA ASP A 740 13.67 20.77 32.36
C ASP A 740 14.62 20.70 31.16
N GLN A 741 15.31 19.57 30.98
CA GLN A 741 16.16 19.34 29.80
C GLN A 741 15.31 19.09 28.55
N ASP A 742 14.24 18.31 28.67
CA ASP A 742 13.34 18.00 27.56
C ASP A 742 12.52 19.23 27.15
N LYS A 743 12.10 20.08 28.10
CA LYS A 743 11.47 21.38 27.81
C LYS A 743 12.40 22.28 26.99
N LYS A 744 13.69 22.33 27.34
CA LYS A 744 14.70 23.08 26.56
C LYS A 744 14.88 22.50 25.17
N LEU A 745 14.92 21.17 25.05
CA LEU A 745 14.97 20.51 23.75
C LEU A 745 13.77 20.90 22.89
N ILE A 746 12.54 20.82 23.42
CA ILE A 746 11.32 21.21 22.72
C ILE A 746 11.41 22.67 22.25
N GLY A 747 11.83 23.60 23.12
CA GLY A 747 12.02 25.01 22.72
C GLY A 747 13.02 25.19 21.58
N ILE A 748 14.14 24.46 21.59
CA ILE A 748 15.11 24.47 20.48
C ILE A 748 14.50 23.89 19.20
N LEU A 749 13.70 22.82 19.31
CA LEU A 749 13.01 22.23 18.16
C LEU A 749 12.00 23.22 17.57
N GLU A 750 11.25 23.95 18.40
CA GLU A 750 10.33 25.00 17.97
C GLU A 750 11.06 26.11 17.21
N GLU A 751 12.20 26.58 17.75
CA GLU A 751 13.01 27.62 17.12
C GLU A 751 13.59 27.19 15.76
N ILE A 752 14.14 25.97 15.66
CA ILE A 752 14.71 25.45 14.41
C ILE A 752 13.61 25.13 13.38
N SER A 753 12.46 24.66 13.85
CA SER A 753 11.32 24.31 13.01
C SER A 753 10.66 25.55 12.42
N SER A 754 10.69 26.66 13.15
CA SER A 754 10.12 27.91 12.69
C SER A 754 10.87 28.42 11.45
N PRO A 755 10.17 28.66 10.33
CA PRO A 755 10.78 29.33 9.20
C PRO A 755 11.02 30.77 9.63
N THR A 756 12.26 31.13 9.97
CA THR A 756 12.67 32.51 10.30
C THR A 756 12.06 33.47 9.29
N GLU A 757 11.05 34.22 9.74
CA GLU A 757 10.18 35.12 8.96
C GLU A 757 10.12 34.80 7.46
N TRP A 758 9.19 33.94 6.99
CA TRP A 758 8.93 33.83 5.54
C TRP A 758 8.58 35.21 4.95
N PRO A 759 9.51 35.93 4.28
CA PRO A 759 9.24 37.28 3.84
C PRO A 759 8.47 37.19 2.53
N THR A 760 7.38 37.93 2.43
CA THR A 760 6.80 38.31 1.14
C THR A 760 7.75 39.33 0.49
N GLY A 761 8.74 38.86 -0.25
CA GLY A 761 9.63 39.71 -1.05
C GLY A 761 11.11 39.40 -0.84
N SER A 762 11.78 39.03 -1.93
CA SER A 762 13.24 38.90 -2.09
C SER A 762 13.99 38.19 -0.96
N PHE A 763 14.11 36.86 -1.06
CA PHE A 763 15.19 36.15 -0.37
C PHE A 763 16.54 36.60 -0.95
N PRO A 764 17.55 36.95 -0.13
CA PRO A 764 18.92 37.08 -0.60
C PRO A 764 19.45 35.69 -1.00
N GLU A 765 20.26 35.62 -2.06
CA GLU A 765 20.89 34.42 -2.65
C GLU A 765 21.82 33.60 -1.70
N ARG A 766 21.65 33.63 -0.37
CA ARG A 766 22.66 33.14 0.58
C ARG A 766 22.46 31.74 1.17
N CYS A 767 21.40 31.02 0.79
CA CYS A 767 21.31 29.56 0.97
C CYS A 767 20.89 28.92 -0.35
N SER A 768 21.79 28.86 -1.34
CA SER A 768 21.57 28.05 -2.53
C SER A 768 21.71 26.57 -2.14
N VAL A 769 20.61 25.83 -2.26
CA VAL A 769 20.65 24.37 -2.33
C VAL A 769 21.02 24.03 -3.76
N GLU A 770 22.28 23.68 -3.98
CA GLU A 770 22.73 23.12 -5.26
C GLU A 770 22.58 21.60 -5.14
N ILE A 771 21.59 21.04 -5.82
CA ILE A 771 21.63 19.60 -6.11
C ILE A 771 22.75 19.44 -7.13
N ASN A 772 23.84 18.78 -6.77
CA ASN A 772 24.99 18.60 -7.65
C ASN A 772 24.52 18.10 -9.02
N SER A 773 24.73 18.91 -10.05
CA SER A 773 24.98 18.42 -11.39
C SER A 773 26.30 17.66 -11.38
N LEU A 774 26.27 16.36 -11.09
CA LEU A 774 27.31 15.46 -11.58
C LEU A 774 27.00 15.14 -13.04
N PRO A 775 28.04 14.97 -13.87
CA PRO A 775 28.07 15.41 -15.25
C PRO A 775 26.87 14.83 -16.00
N THR A 776 26.11 15.69 -16.68
CA THR A 776 25.34 15.27 -17.84
C THR A 776 26.23 14.37 -18.68
N GLY A 777 25.67 13.34 -19.31
CA GLY A 777 26.35 12.41 -20.21
C GLY A 777 26.92 13.05 -21.49
N GLN A 778 27.64 14.16 -21.35
CA GLN A 778 28.35 14.97 -22.33
C GLN A 778 29.61 15.60 -21.70
N GLN A 779 30.30 14.89 -20.80
CA GLN A 779 31.75 15.10 -20.58
C GLN A 779 32.51 13.79 -20.69
N MET A 780 32.28 13.11 -21.80
CA MET A 780 33.35 12.48 -22.54
C MET A 780 33.03 12.60 -24.03
N LYS A 781 33.36 13.74 -24.63
CA LYS A 781 33.96 13.87 -25.98
C LYS A 781 34.30 15.33 -26.28
N PRO A 782 35.36 15.58 -27.06
CA PRO A 782 36.16 16.80 -26.97
C PRO A 782 35.52 17.96 -27.72
N LEU A 783 35.49 19.14 -27.07
CA LEU A 783 35.37 20.48 -27.65
C LEU A 783 34.11 20.83 -28.49
N ILE A 784 33.83 22.14 -28.55
CA ILE A 784 32.89 22.88 -29.42
C ILE A 784 31.48 23.03 -28.80
N CYS A 785 31.15 24.16 -28.18
CA CYS A 785 30.73 25.47 -28.72
C CYS A 785 29.26 25.54 -29.20
N GLU A 786 28.54 26.43 -28.50
CA GLU A 786 27.29 27.12 -28.86
C GLU A 786 26.03 26.27 -29.04
N TRP A 787 24.88 26.86 -28.69
CA TRP A 787 23.54 26.72 -29.27
C TRP A 787 22.50 27.14 -28.21
N GLU A 788 22.47 28.44 -27.93
CA GLU A 788 21.22 29.18 -27.75
C GLU A 788 21.16 30.18 -28.90
N ALA A 789 20.26 29.96 -29.85
CA ALA A 789 19.67 31.03 -30.66
C ALA A 789 18.46 30.49 -31.46
N LEU A 790 17.33 31.17 -31.24
CA LEU A 790 16.23 31.40 -32.18
C LEU A 790 15.13 30.33 -32.30
N ASP A 791 14.06 30.55 -31.53
CA ASP A 791 12.76 30.74 -32.17
C ASP A 791 12.79 32.09 -32.92
N ASP A 792 12.54 32.11 -34.23
CA ASP A 792 11.34 32.75 -34.82
C ASP A 792 11.43 32.83 -36.37
N LYS A 793 10.27 32.58 -37.01
CA LYS A 793 9.86 32.93 -38.40
C LYS A 793 10.34 32.08 -39.58
N GLY A 794 9.35 31.68 -40.37
CA GLY A 794 9.48 30.74 -41.47
C GLY A 794 9.92 31.32 -42.81
N SER A 795 10.30 30.41 -43.70
CA SER A 795 10.10 30.39 -45.15
C SER A 795 10.94 29.25 -45.73
N ALA A 796 10.48 28.70 -46.85
CA ALA A 796 10.97 27.47 -47.45
C ALA A 796 12.30 27.62 -48.23
N SER A 797 13.00 26.47 -48.36
CA SER A 797 13.85 26.04 -49.50
C SER A 797 15.33 26.51 -49.54
N PRO A 798 16.24 25.91 -50.36
CA PRO A 798 16.67 24.50 -50.44
C PRO A 798 18.22 24.37 -50.48
N VAL A 799 18.87 23.61 -49.59
CA VAL A 799 20.25 23.15 -49.83
C VAL A 799 20.48 21.80 -49.13
N VAL A 800 19.86 20.75 -49.66
CA VAL A 800 20.23 19.35 -49.39
C VAL A 800 20.67 18.76 -50.72
N GLU A 801 21.81 19.21 -51.24
CA GLU A 801 22.41 18.60 -52.43
C GLU A 801 23.89 19.00 -52.57
N GLN A 802 24.72 18.69 -51.56
CA GLN A 802 26.19 18.67 -51.72
C GLN A 802 26.84 18.10 -50.46
N CYS A 803 26.83 16.77 -50.33
CA CYS A 803 27.84 15.95 -49.62
C CYS A 803 27.47 14.45 -49.70
N ARG A 804 27.02 14.01 -50.88
CA ARG A 804 27.11 12.62 -51.32
C ARG A 804 28.28 12.59 -52.31
N GLU A 805 29.49 12.39 -51.80
CA GLU A 805 30.68 11.93 -52.53
C GLU A 805 31.91 12.16 -51.65
N ARG A 806 32.44 11.07 -51.09
CA ARG A 806 33.84 10.82 -50.68
C ARG A 806 33.91 9.95 -49.42
N ALA A 807 33.74 8.65 -49.62
CA ALA A 807 34.34 7.61 -48.79
C ALA A 807 34.35 6.29 -49.58
N THR A 808 35.10 6.28 -50.68
CA THR A 808 35.57 5.06 -51.36
C THR A 808 37.09 5.18 -51.47
N SER A 809 37.83 4.39 -50.69
CA SER A 809 39.16 3.86 -51.05
C SER A 809 39.77 3.05 -49.88
N ASP A 810 40.13 1.81 -50.24
CA ASP A 810 41.25 0.97 -49.74
C ASP A 810 41.13 0.42 -48.29
N GLY A 811 41.04 -0.89 -48.02
CA GLY A 811 41.76 -2.07 -48.54
C GLY A 811 42.94 -2.39 -47.60
N ASP A 812 43.34 -3.60 -47.21
CA ASP A 812 42.89 -5.00 -47.31
C ASP A 812 43.81 -5.83 -46.34
N VAL A 813 43.64 -7.17 -46.25
CA VAL A 813 44.58 -8.22 -45.71
C VAL A 813 44.27 -8.88 -44.32
N SER A 814 43.48 -9.98 -44.38
CA SER A 814 43.67 -11.40 -43.91
C SER A 814 44.42 -11.72 -42.58
N ASP A 815 44.16 -12.76 -41.75
CA ASP A 815 43.44 -14.05 -41.92
C ASP A 815 43.30 -14.82 -40.56
N THR A 816 42.43 -15.85 -40.53
CA THR A 816 42.25 -16.98 -39.55
C THR A 816 41.25 -16.90 -38.35
N MET A 817 40.29 -17.86 -38.38
CA MET A 817 39.16 -18.21 -37.47
C MET A 817 39.55 -18.99 -36.19
N PRO A 818 38.62 -19.50 -35.30
CA PRO A 818 37.23 -19.13 -34.91
C PRO A 818 37.01 -19.07 -33.36
N THR A 819 35.89 -18.52 -32.85
CA THR A 819 35.10 -19.06 -31.70
C THR A 819 33.94 -18.14 -31.24
N HIS A 820 32.76 -18.75 -31.05
CA HIS A 820 31.54 -18.41 -30.27
C HIS A 820 31.30 -17.02 -29.62
N PRO A 821 30.03 -16.53 -29.62
CA PRO A 821 29.64 -15.31 -28.93
C PRO A 821 29.53 -15.50 -27.41
N VAL A 822 30.19 -14.61 -26.67
CA VAL A 822 30.17 -14.51 -25.21
C VAL A 822 28.96 -13.70 -24.76
N HIS A 823 28.14 -14.31 -23.90
CA HIS A 823 27.17 -13.62 -23.05
C HIS A 823 27.89 -12.65 -22.10
N ASN A 824 27.59 -11.35 -22.19
CA ASN A 824 28.00 -10.39 -21.18
C ASN A 824 27.07 -10.47 -19.96
N ILE A 825 27.56 -11.21 -18.96
CA ILE A 825 27.10 -11.19 -17.56
C ILE A 825 27.81 -10.02 -16.87
N THR A 826 27.09 -8.98 -16.47
CA THR A 826 27.60 -8.00 -15.49
C THR A 826 27.25 -8.47 -14.09
N ARG A 827 28.24 -9.02 -13.37
CA ARG A 827 28.17 -9.44 -11.96
C ARG A 827 28.06 -8.24 -11.01
N PRO A 828 27.25 -8.31 -9.94
CA PRO A 828 27.22 -7.34 -8.85
C PRO A 828 28.06 -7.82 -7.64
N ASP A 829 29.38 -7.85 -7.75
CA ASP A 829 30.29 -8.31 -6.67
C ASP A 829 31.31 -7.24 -6.25
N LEU A 830 30.88 -6.06 -5.78
CA LEU A 830 31.85 -5.03 -5.33
C LEU A 830 31.43 -4.14 -4.14
N TYR A 831 30.32 -4.45 -3.46
CA TYR A 831 29.90 -3.69 -2.26
C TYR A 831 30.00 -4.46 -0.94
N ALA A 832 30.08 -5.79 -0.97
CA ALA A 832 30.19 -6.61 0.24
C ALA A 832 31.63 -6.71 0.81
N GLU A 833 32.68 -6.50 -0.01
CA GLU A 833 34.08 -6.57 0.45
C GLU A 833 34.57 -5.27 1.12
N ARG A 834 33.93 -4.12 0.89
CA ARG A 834 34.44 -2.82 1.41
C ARG A 834 34.02 -2.48 2.85
N LEU A 835 33.17 -3.28 3.48
CA LEU A 835 32.80 -3.13 4.90
C LEU A 835 33.67 -3.97 5.84
N CYS A 836 34.48 -4.90 5.31
CA CYS A 836 35.45 -5.66 6.11
C CYS A 836 36.79 -4.90 6.29
N ASP A 837 37.17 -4.03 5.35
CA ASP A 837 38.45 -3.30 5.40
C ASP A 837 38.44 -2.03 6.28
N ALA A 838 37.26 -1.58 6.73
CA ALA A 838 37.15 -0.44 7.65
C ALA A 838 37.49 -0.78 9.12
N ARG A 839 37.77 -2.05 9.42
CA ARG A 839 38.14 -2.51 10.78
C ARG A 839 39.66 -2.62 11.02
N GLU A 840 40.50 -2.53 9.98
CA GLU A 840 41.97 -2.60 10.11
C GLU A 840 42.68 -1.24 10.08
N GLY A 841 41.98 -0.16 9.72
CA GLY A 841 42.54 1.21 9.69
C GLY A 841 42.67 1.92 11.05
N MET A 842 42.20 1.31 12.15
CA MET A 842 42.18 1.91 13.49
C MET A 842 43.22 1.30 14.45
N ARG A 843 44.37 0.88 13.93
CA ARG A 843 45.56 0.47 14.71
C ARG A 843 46.84 1.03 14.12
N SER A 844 46.96 2.35 14.04
CA SER A 844 48.26 3.00 13.88
C SER A 844 48.26 4.41 14.47
N MET A 845 48.33 4.50 15.80
CA MET A 845 49.11 5.54 16.50
C MET A 845 49.50 5.01 17.89
N LYS A 846 50.76 4.59 17.99
CA LYS A 846 51.60 4.51 19.20
C LYS A 846 51.51 5.84 19.98
N SER A 847 51.70 5.99 21.28
CA SER A 847 52.11 5.13 22.41
C SER A 847 52.23 6.06 23.63
N LEU A 848 51.92 5.61 24.85
CA LEU A 848 52.77 5.80 26.04
C LEU A 848 52.22 5.04 27.27
N ASN A 849 52.93 3.96 27.60
CA ASN A 849 53.26 3.38 28.92
C ASN A 849 52.19 3.28 30.03
N MET A 850 51.91 2.05 30.47
CA MET A 850 52.57 1.48 31.66
C MET A 850 52.36 -0.05 31.75
N THR A 851 53.43 -0.68 32.22
CA THR A 851 53.74 -2.12 32.34
C THR A 851 52.98 -2.85 33.44
N ALA A 852 52.55 -4.09 33.18
CA ALA A 852 52.72 -5.24 34.09
C ALA A 852 52.38 -6.55 33.36
N GLU A 853 53.33 -7.48 33.37
CA GLU A 853 53.29 -8.85 32.84
C GLU A 853 52.32 -9.75 33.64
N VAL A 854 51.74 -10.79 32.99
CA VAL A 854 51.89 -12.23 33.32
C VAL A 854 51.14 -13.09 32.27
N ARG A 855 51.74 -14.24 31.95
CA ARG A 855 51.52 -15.20 30.86
C ARG A 855 50.14 -15.93 30.83
N PRO A 856 49.76 -16.54 29.68
CA PRO A 856 48.56 -17.34 29.52
C PRO A 856 48.83 -18.86 29.69
N SER A 857 47.82 -19.62 30.13
CA SER A 857 47.81 -21.08 30.02
C SER A 857 46.45 -21.63 29.58
N SER A 858 46.55 -22.47 28.55
CA SER A 858 45.64 -23.38 27.86
C SER A 858 44.63 -24.25 28.64
N SER A 859 43.67 -24.79 27.85
CA SER A 859 42.98 -26.11 27.87
C SER A 859 41.45 -26.01 28.07
N ARG A 860 40.57 -26.41 27.12
CA ARG A 860 40.21 -27.75 26.56
C ARG A 860 39.76 -28.78 27.61
N THR A 861 38.44 -29.02 27.70
CA THR A 861 37.68 -30.32 27.80
C THR A 861 36.20 -29.99 28.07
N THR A 862 35.20 -30.30 27.23
CA THR A 862 34.54 -31.59 26.88
C THR A 862 33.84 -32.33 28.04
N SER A 863 32.52 -32.51 27.87
CA SER A 863 31.71 -33.71 28.16
C SER A 863 31.03 -33.93 29.54
N MET A 864 29.69 -34.05 29.44
CA MET A 864 28.75 -34.99 30.09
C MET A 864 28.53 -34.95 31.62
N ILE A 865 27.25 -34.96 32.03
CA ILE A 865 26.50 -36.16 32.51
C ILE A 865 25.08 -35.72 32.95
N ALA A 866 24.12 -36.61 32.70
CA ALA A 866 22.69 -36.49 32.97
C ALA A 866 22.27 -37.06 34.35
N HIS A 867 21.00 -36.79 34.69
CA HIS A 867 20.04 -37.56 35.53
C HIS A 867 19.77 -37.20 37.00
N GLY A 868 18.44 -37.22 37.29
CA GLY A 868 17.77 -37.31 38.61
C GLY A 868 16.97 -36.03 38.93
N ILE A 869 15.66 -36.01 39.22
CA ILE A 869 14.76 -36.99 39.85
C ILE A 869 13.28 -36.65 39.50
N GLU A 870 12.45 -37.67 39.32
CA GLU A 870 10.99 -37.63 39.22
C GLU A 870 10.28 -37.75 40.59
N ASN A 871 8.99 -37.34 40.59
CA ASN A 871 7.84 -37.77 41.42
C ASN A 871 7.51 -37.04 42.72
N VAL A 872 6.32 -36.39 42.75
CA VAL A 872 5.14 -36.79 43.58
C VAL A 872 3.84 -36.34 42.89
N ARG A 873 2.85 -37.24 42.81
CA ARG A 873 1.45 -37.03 42.40
C ARG A 873 0.56 -36.60 43.57
N GLY A 874 -0.39 -35.69 43.30
CA GLY A 874 -1.81 -35.79 43.70
C GLY A 874 -2.28 -35.16 45.01
N CYS A 875 -3.12 -34.12 44.93
CA CYS A 875 -4.44 -34.06 45.58
C CYS A 875 -5.22 -32.78 45.20
N SER A 876 -6.52 -32.95 44.99
CA SER A 876 -7.56 -31.98 44.62
C SER A 876 -8.01 -31.07 45.77
N GLY A 877 -8.42 -29.82 45.49
CA GLY A 877 -9.29 -29.04 46.38
C GLY A 877 -9.25 -27.52 46.22
N PHE A 878 -10.41 -26.94 45.88
CA PHE A 878 -10.82 -25.52 45.84
C PHE A 878 -10.01 -24.45 46.62
N GLY A 879 -9.87 -23.26 46.01
CA GLY A 879 -9.65 -22.02 46.76
C GLY A 879 -9.31 -20.81 45.88
N ARG A 880 -10.24 -19.85 45.77
CA ARG A 880 -10.03 -18.52 45.19
C ARG A 880 -8.89 -17.79 45.91
N GLY A 881 -7.97 -17.17 45.17
CA GLY A 881 -7.01 -16.23 45.71
C GLY A 881 -6.21 -15.55 44.62
N ARG A 882 -6.40 -14.23 44.47
CA ARG A 882 -5.52 -13.35 43.69
C ARG A 882 -4.12 -13.39 44.32
N ILE A 883 -3.08 -13.61 43.52
CA ILE A 883 -1.69 -13.33 43.91
C ILE A 883 -1.18 -12.20 43.01
N PRO A 884 -0.64 -11.10 43.55
CA PRO A 884 -0.18 -9.96 42.76
C PRO A 884 1.14 -10.26 42.05
N ALA A 885 1.28 -9.74 40.84
CA ALA A 885 2.53 -9.71 40.09
C ALA A 885 3.48 -8.69 40.72
N THR A 886 4.54 -9.17 41.36
CA THR A 886 5.77 -8.42 41.64
C THR A 886 6.91 -9.42 41.72
N ALA A 887 7.47 -9.74 40.55
CA ALA A 887 8.87 -10.16 40.32
C ALA A 887 8.99 -10.66 38.87
N LEU A 888 9.08 -9.71 37.93
CA LEU A 888 9.96 -9.74 36.77
C LEU A 888 10.04 -8.34 36.19
#